data_AF-A0A258FGS6-F1
#
_entry.id   AF-A0A258FGS6-F1
#
_cell.length_a   1.000
_cell.length_b   1.000
_cell.length_c   1.000
_cell.angle_alpha   90.00
_cell.angle_beta   90.00
_cell.angle_gamma   90.00
#
_symmetry.space_group_name_H-M   'P 1'
#
loop_
_entity.id
_entity.type
_entity.pdbx_description
1 polymer ?
#
loop_
_entity_poly.entity_id
_entity_poly.type
_entity_poly.pdbx_seq_one_letter_code
_entity_poly.pdbx_strand_id
1 'polypeptide(L)'
;MKISVIRSLVDALKPPVEAVPIDTSLQESPARSAGDAARDAGDFIGAAEGYREHLKAFPNDFPIWVQLGHMLKDTNRLVEADQAYDRALALRPEDTDLLLHYGTLKRTLGKPKRAAELLMRAAEIDLSPTIAEALSASPLAKHLTEPVTKALAAQGARGLAGRLEGLFLSESAGVITLGPGHYRLISNDPWFCLRIMEAPEDAAMAGLAIRMAGTDEHGPPQGRLYLDYGHGFDPNEAIDLPPCTGTDTLDVTVALARPDLLRAVRFDPHDGSTDIRIDRIAFIADIDIEAAIDAARAAYPPEIAIEDDLTAARHALRSKGLRAKDAHRVTRLLSVPYRTRALHYEFWRRRWVEPTRDDYVRIAEMTAELPKRPTFSFVMPVYNTPVGLLQECLDSLLNQTYQDFEICVADDRSPDPAVLETLERYARRDPRIKIAARRHNGHISAASNSALALATGEWIVLVDHDDLVPDYCLFTVAWYINQHPQGRVFFSDEDKVTLSGERVQPYFKGSYDPFLMYGHNMVSHLGVYRRDLLEQIGGFRLGLEGSQDYDLLLRCAEIVGDDAVVHIPHVLYHWRAIPGSTAVSADQKGYAIHAAGAAINGHFDRRGFPLRSVQGFAPGCTGLTRTRDFTTTVSIVIPTRDHGDELQACLDSILASDHAHSEIIVIDNGTTDPASLEYLNQIEADGTARVIRHDAPFNFSEINNIGARAATGEILCFLNNDTEVLTTDWLQRARTLLAVPGVGMVGARLLYPDGTLQHFGLITGMADHKVAGAPHLGQPGDDAGYFGKARLMQQFAAVTAACMFVRAEVFAEAGGFDPDLRVAYNDVDLCLKVRAAGHKIVGDPDITLIHKESKSRGSDASGERAERLAAEAATMRDRWAQVLDNDPFYSPNLSLERGDFVVANPPRVPVPWRMERPRAAEAPSKRVKPAPPPPPWSEAPPPPSPRVQRFADLPPEVSPDVLRRRYEDLADRDDAFLLSHWESHGRAEGRIAADVALRELFLPMIDPDARLLEIGPYFTPAFKGPNVRYLDVFDAESLRTFAAAEGADPEGCPAEIHYTRGLGEAAGADFDAVFSSHAIEHQPDLVTHLQQAAAALKPGGLYWIICPDKRFCFDQKRPASTIADVLDARGRTRNTRRNVIDQVVLMDHNDPVRHWQGDHDDVSVLERERLTWALQHIEEKGEDYIDVHAWHLTPPVLRRILSTLIELEMIPFKSFRVYDTPVNRNEFMAVLARDD
;
A
#
# COMPACT_ATOMS: atom_id res chain seq x y z
N MET A 1 -8.40 38.16 33.07
CA MET A 1 -8.10 38.60 34.46
C MET A 1 -6.78 39.37 34.45
N LYS A 2 -6.66 40.51 35.17
CA LYS A 2 -5.42 41.31 35.18
C LYS A 2 -4.35 40.66 36.07
N ILE A 3 -3.10 40.64 35.58
CA ILE A 3 -1.88 40.10 36.22
C ILE A 3 -1.66 40.57 37.67
N SER A 4 -2.17 41.74 38.02
CA SER A 4 -2.10 42.30 39.38
C SER A 4 -2.85 41.49 40.44
N VAL A 5 -3.92 40.78 40.05
CA VAL A 5 -4.70 39.93 40.97
C VAL A 5 -3.96 38.63 41.31
N ILE A 6 -3.14 38.14 40.38
CA ILE A 6 -2.34 36.91 40.55
C ILE A 6 -1.15 37.17 41.49
N ARG A 7 -0.45 38.31 41.36
CA ARG A 7 0.62 38.68 42.30
C ARG A 7 0.13 38.84 43.75
N SER A 8 -1.04 39.45 43.92
CA SER A 8 -1.66 39.63 45.25
C SER A 8 -2.05 38.32 45.93
N LEU A 9 -2.41 37.29 45.16
CA LEU A 9 -2.77 35.96 45.67
C LEU A 9 -1.52 35.14 46.06
N VAL A 10 -0.41 35.36 45.37
CA VAL A 10 0.88 34.69 45.64
C VAL A 10 1.58 35.30 46.86
N ASP A 11 1.55 36.62 47.03
CA ASP A 11 2.14 37.28 48.20
C ASP A 11 1.39 36.96 49.51
N ALA A 12 0.09 36.65 49.44
CA ALA A 12 -0.72 36.25 50.59
C ALA A 12 -0.45 34.82 51.10
N LEU A 13 0.35 34.03 50.38
CA LEU A 13 0.59 32.60 50.65
C LEU A 13 1.98 32.28 51.19
N LYS A 14 2.82 33.28 51.49
CA LYS A 14 4.13 33.06 52.14
C LYS A 14 3.95 32.75 53.64
N PRO A 15 4.27 31.54 54.14
CA PRO A 15 4.39 31.35 55.57
C PRO A 15 5.69 32.00 56.07
N PRO A 16 5.71 32.58 57.28
CA PRO A 16 6.94 33.09 57.87
C PRO A 16 7.75 31.89 58.37
N VAL A 17 8.90 31.63 57.75
CA VAL A 17 9.85 30.64 58.26
C VAL A 17 11.15 31.39 58.54
N GLU A 18 11.47 31.53 59.83
CA GLU A 18 12.78 32.01 60.26
C GLU A 18 13.84 31.04 59.76
N ALA A 19 14.83 31.57 59.04
CA ALA A 19 15.94 30.78 58.51
C ALA A 19 16.76 30.19 59.66
N VAL A 20 16.71 28.87 59.81
CA VAL A 20 17.58 28.12 60.73
C VAL A 20 18.99 28.12 60.15
N PRO A 21 20.05 28.45 60.92
CA PRO A 21 21.42 28.48 60.41
C PRO A 21 21.85 27.10 59.92
N ILE A 22 22.39 27.05 58.70
CA ILE A 22 22.81 25.82 58.02
C ILE A 22 24.27 25.52 58.39
N ASP A 23 24.51 24.44 59.13
CA ASP A 23 25.84 23.83 59.25
C ASP A 23 26.07 22.94 58.02
N THR A 24 27.17 23.18 57.29
CA THR A 24 27.50 22.55 56.00
C THR A 24 28.60 21.51 56.12
N SER A 25 29.00 21.12 57.33
CA SER A 25 29.94 20.02 57.51
C SER A 25 29.26 18.67 57.25
N LEU A 26 29.79 17.88 56.31
CA LEU A 26 29.40 16.48 56.10
C LEU A 26 29.74 15.70 57.38
N GLN A 27 28.75 15.51 58.24
CA GLN A 27 28.92 14.77 59.48
C GLN A 27 28.73 13.29 59.14
N GLU A 28 29.83 12.57 58.97
CA GLU A 28 29.79 11.13 58.71
C GLU A 28 29.38 10.39 59.98
N SER A 29 28.39 9.50 59.85
CA SER A 29 28.05 8.55 60.90
C SER A 29 28.02 7.14 60.33
N PRO A 30 28.30 6.12 61.16
CA PRO A 30 28.19 4.73 60.72
C PRO A 30 26.80 4.41 60.15
N ALA A 31 25.75 5.06 60.68
CA ALA A 31 24.39 4.91 60.18
C ALA A 31 24.17 5.52 58.79
N ARG A 32 24.82 6.65 58.47
CA ARG A 32 24.79 7.24 57.12
C ARG A 32 25.51 6.35 56.12
N SER A 33 26.71 5.89 56.44
CA SER A 33 27.47 5.00 55.56
C SER A 33 26.76 3.67 55.36
N ALA A 34 26.13 3.12 56.40
CA ALA A 34 25.27 1.95 56.27
C ALA A 34 24.03 2.24 55.40
N GLY A 35 23.43 3.42 55.53
CA GLY A 35 22.29 3.85 54.71
C GLY A 35 22.66 4.03 53.24
N ASP A 36 23.81 4.65 52.95
CA ASP A 36 24.33 4.81 51.59
C ASP A 36 24.71 3.46 50.98
N ALA A 37 25.38 2.57 51.73
CA ALA A 37 25.69 1.23 51.26
C ALA A 37 24.43 0.38 51.01
N ALA A 38 23.40 0.52 51.85
CA ALA A 38 22.12 -0.13 51.65
C ALA A 38 21.39 0.43 50.42
N ARG A 39 21.42 1.75 50.20
CA ARG A 39 20.87 2.38 48.99
C ARG A 39 21.56 1.85 47.74
N ASP A 40 22.89 1.82 47.74
CA ASP A 40 23.68 1.38 46.60
C ASP A 40 23.53 -0.13 46.36
N ALA A 41 23.21 -0.89 47.40
CA ALA A 41 22.83 -2.30 47.32
C ALA A 41 21.34 -2.53 46.98
N GLY A 42 20.55 -1.48 46.78
CA GLY A 42 19.11 -1.57 46.47
C GLY A 42 18.20 -1.89 47.66
N ASP A 43 18.74 -2.00 48.88
CA ASP A 43 17.94 -2.16 50.11
C ASP A 43 17.46 -0.78 50.59
N PHE A 44 16.41 -0.27 49.95
CA PHE A 44 15.87 1.05 50.26
C PHE A 44 15.17 1.12 51.63
N ILE A 45 14.74 -0.01 52.19
CA ILE A 45 14.19 -0.07 53.55
C ILE A 45 15.33 0.08 54.55
N GLY A 46 16.41 -0.68 54.40
CA GLY A 46 17.63 -0.54 55.19
C GLY A 46 18.28 0.83 55.02
N ALA A 47 18.25 1.39 53.81
CA ALA A 47 18.72 2.75 53.53
C ALA A 47 17.91 3.81 54.30
N ALA A 48 16.59 3.72 54.25
CA ALA A 48 15.69 4.61 54.98
C ALA A 48 15.87 4.49 56.51
N GLU A 49 16.13 3.29 57.03
CA GLU A 49 16.43 3.07 58.45
C GLU A 49 17.80 3.67 58.84
N GLY A 50 18.84 3.45 58.04
CA GLY A 50 20.16 4.06 58.23
C GLY A 50 20.13 5.58 58.19
N TYR A 51 19.41 6.15 57.22
CA TYR A 51 19.21 7.60 57.13
C TYR A 51 18.37 8.17 58.28
N ARG A 52 17.35 7.45 58.76
CA ARG A 52 16.59 7.88 59.97
C ARG A 52 17.46 7.89 61.22
N GLU A 53 18.27 6.86 61.44
CA GLU A 53 19.17 6.82 62.58
C GLU A 53 20.24 7.93 62.49
N HIS A 54 20.74 8.22 61.28
CA HIS A 54 21.63 9.37 61.07
C HIS A 54 20.96 10.71 61.42
N LEU A 55 19.74 10.93 60.92
CA LEU A 55 18.99 12.18 61.13
C LEU A 55 18.55 12.39 62.59
N LYS A 56 18.57 11.37 63.46
CA LYS A 56 18.39 11.57 64.92
C LYS A 56 19.53 12.37 65.55
N ALA A 57 20.75 12.16 65.08
CA ALA A 57 21.93 12.90 65.53
C ALA A 57 22.13 14.19 64.73
N PHE A 58 21.71 14.21 63.47
CA PHE A 58 21.95 15.30 62.52
C PHE A 58 20.66 15.77 61.82
N PRO A 59 19.72 16.37 62.56
CA PRO A 59 18.36 16.65 62.06
C PRO A 59 18.28 17.75 60.99
N ASN A 60 19.38 18.44 60.68
CA ASN A 60 19.41 19.53 59.69
C ASN A 60 20.17 19.17 58.40
N ASP A 61 20.56 17.90 58.20
CA ASP A 61 21.25 17.45 56.99
C ASP A 61 20.26 17.39 55.81
N PHE A 62 20.16 18.49 55.04
CA PHE A 62 19.23 18.66 53.92
C PHE A 62 19.34 17.56 52.86
N PRO A 63 20.53 17.22 52.33
CA PRO A 63 20.68 16.13 51.38
C PRO A 63 20.10 14.81 51.88
N ILE A 64 20.32 14.47 53.16
CA ILE A 64 19.81 13.21 53.71
C ILE A 64 18.29 13.25 53.92
N TRP A 65 17.67 14.41 54.19
CA TRP A 65 16.21 14.54 54.16
C TRP A 65 15.60 14.32 52.77
N VAL A 66 16.23 14.85 51.72
CA VAL A 66 15.80 14.61 50.32
C VAL A 66 15.94 13.14 49.98
N GLN A 67 17.10 12.54 50.28
CA GLN A 67 17.33 11.12 50.01
C GLN A 67 16.40 10.21 50.82
N LEU A 68 16.14 10.52 52.09
CA LEU A 68 15.13 9.82 52.87
C LEU A 68 13.74 9.96 52.23
N GLY A 69 13.38 11.15 51.73
CA GLY A 69 12.15 11.38 50.97
C GLY A 69 12.06 10.52 49.71
N HIS A 70 13.17 10.35 49.00
CA HIS A 70 13.27 9.51 47.79
C HIS A 70 13.09 8.03 48.17
N MET A 71 13.87 7.53 49.13
CA MET A 71 13.78 6.14 49.59
C MET A 71 12.39 5.81 50.13
N LEU A 72 11.75 6.72 50.87
CA LEU A 72 10.39 6.53 51.39
C LEU A 72 9.32 6.61 50.30
N LYS A 73 9.52 7.45 49.28
CA LYS A 73 8.64 7.52 48.12
C LYS A 73 8.74 6.22 47.31
N ASP A 74 9.95 5.73 47.08
CA ASP A 74 10.22 4.55 46.28
C ASP A 74 9.82 3.25 47.00
N THR A 75 9.86 3.24 48.34
CA THR A 75 9.29 2.17 49.17
C THR A 75 7.78 2.34 49.46
N ASN A 76 7.11 3.25 48.76
CA ASN A 76 5.68 3.54 48.87
C ASN A 76 5.19 3.95 50.27
N ARG A 77 6.08 4.44 51.14
CA ARG A 77 5.75 5.05 52.44
C ARG A 77 5.44 6.54 52.27
N LEU A 78 4.47 6.83 51.40
CA LEU A 78 4.24 8.17 50.85
C LEU A 78 3.92 9.24 51.90
N VAL A 79 3.25 8.89 53.00
CA VAL A 79 2.96 9.83 54.10
C VAL A 79 4.25 10.25 54.83
N GLU A 80 5.19 9.32 54.97
CA GLU A 80 6.47 9.59 55.63
C GLU A 80 7.44 10.29 54.66
N ALA A 81 7.36 9.98 53.36
CA ALA A 81 8.00 10.76 52.31
C ALA A 81 7.49 12.21 52.29
N ASP A 82 6.16 12.41 52.46
CA ASP A 82 5.53 13.74 52.53
C ASP A 82 6.16 14.58 53.64
N GLN A 83 6.38 13.95 54.81
CA GLN A 83 6.99 14.58 55.99
C GLN A 83 8.50 14.85 55.80
N ALA A 84 9.23 13.93 55.16
CA ALA A 84 10.65 14.10 54.86
C ALA A 84 10.89 15.25 53.86
N TYR A 85 10.09 15.33 52.80
CA TYR A 85 10.15 16.43 51.84
C TYR A 85 9.64 17.75 52.42
N ASP A 86 8.63 17.76 53.29
CA ASP A 86 8.23 18.99 54.03
C ASP A 86 9.40 19.51 54.88
N ARG A 87 10.17 18.61 55.52
CA ARG A 87 11.38 18.97 56.26
C ARG A 87 12.51 19.47 55.36
N ALA A 88 12.74 18.82 54.21
CA ALA A 88 13.72 19.28 53.23
C ALA A 88 13.36 20.66 52.67
N LEU A 89 12.07 20.90 52.36
CA LEU A 89 11.57 22.16 51.81
C LEU A 89 11.68 23.31 52.82
N ALA A 90 11.52 23.02 54.10
CA ALA A 90 11.75 24.00 55.17
C ALA A 90 13.23 24.40 55.30
N LEU A 91 14.17 23.52 54.93
CA LEU A 91 15.60 23.80 54.94
C LEU A 91 16.06 24.52 53.66
N ARG A 92 15.53 24.14 52.48
CA ARG A 92 15.79 24.83 51.20
C ARG A 92 14.51 24.95 50.35
N PRO A 93 13.85 26.12 50.36
CA PRO A 93 12.55 26.31 49.72
C PRO A 93 12.58 26.60 48.20
N GLU A 94 13.76 26.83 47.62
CA GLU A 94 13.97 27.24 46.21
C GLU A 94 14.72 26.19 45.38
N ASP A 95 14.95 25.00 45.93
CA ASP A 95 15.62 23.90 45.23
C ASP A 95 14.68 23.30 44.17
N THR A 96 15.01 23.46 42.89
CA THR A 96 14.14 23.10 41.75
C THR A 96 13.92 21.60 41.63
N ASP A 97 14.94 20.80 41.92
CA ASP A 97 14.83 19.34 41.91
C ASP A 97 13.91 18.87 43.03
N LEU A 98 14.06 19.41 44.25
CA LEU A 98 13.12 19.14 45.33
C LEU A 98 11.69 19.56 44.98
N LEU A 99 11.49 20.75 44.40
CA LEU A 99 10.16 21.25 44.03
C LEU A 99 9.49 20.36 42.96
N LEU A 100 10.26 19.87 41.99
CA LEU A 100 9.79 18.92 40.96
C LEU A 100 9.42 17.56 41.57
N HIS A 101 10.30 16.99 42.38
CA HIS A 101 10.10 15.68 43.01
C HIS A 101 8.96 15.72 44.03
N TYR A 102 8.87 16.82 44.78
CA TYR A 102 7.81 17.00 45.77
C TYR A 102 6.46 17.33 45.13
N GLY A 103 6.45 18.14 44.06
CA GLY A 103 5.27 18.38 43.25
C GLY A 103 4.72 17.08 42.66
N THR A 104 5.61 16.21 42.18
CA THR A 104 5.26 14.88 41.70
C THR A 104 4.69 14.00 42.82
N LEU A 105 5.30 13.98 44.02
CA LEU A 105 4.74 13.25 45.18
C LEU A 105 3.35 13.77 45.58
N LYS A 106 3.14 15.09 45.65
CA LYS A 106 1.83 15.67 45.99
C LYS A 106 0.76 15.27 44.99
N ARG A 107 1.12 15.11 43.71
CA ARG A 107 0.20 14.58 42.69
C ARG A 107 -0.17 13.12 43.01
N THR A 108 0.82 12.29 43.33
CA THR A 108 0.60 10.89 43.73
C THR A 108 -0.27 10.77 44.98
N LEU A 109 -0.11 11.67 45.96
CA LEU A 109 -0.94 11.73 47.17
C LEU A 109 -2.35 12.31 46.94
N GLY A 110 -2.76 12.56 45.69
CA GLY A 110 -4.08 13.13 45.38
C GLY A 110 -4.25 14.58 45.86
N LYS A 111 -3.17 15.34 46.01
CA LYS A 111 -3.16 16.77 46.37
C LYS A 111 -2.79 17.65 45.14
N PRO A 112 -3.59 17.65 44.06
CA PRO A 112 -3.23 18.25 42.77
C PRO A 112 -3.04 19.77 42.80
N LYS A 113 -3.74 20.47 43.70
CA LYS A 113 -3.54 21.92 43.91
C LYS A 113 -2.14 22.22 44.43
N ARG A 114 -1.70 21.48 45.45
CA ARG A 114 -0.37 21.65 46.05
C ARG A 114 0.74 21.19 45.10
N ALA A 115 0.49 20.16 44.30
CA ALA A 115 1.39 19.72 43.23
C ALA A 115 1.60 20.82 42.18
N ALA A 116 0.51 21.43 41.70
CA ALA A 116 0.59 22.52 40.73
C ALA A 116 1.33 23.75 41.29
N GLU A 117 1.10 24.12 42.56
CA GLU A 117 1.84 25.21 43.22
C GLU A 117 3.36 24.97 43.26
N LEU A 118 3.79 23.76 43.61
CA LEU A 118 5.21 23.40 43.69
C LEU A 118 5.86 23.37 42.29
N LEU A 119 5.16 22.82 41.29
CA LEU A 119 5.64 22.73 39.92
C LEU A 119 5.67 24.09 39.22
N MET A 120 4.71 24.98 39.49
CA MET A 120 4.75 26.36 39.00
C MET A 120 5.93 27.13 39.61
N ARG A 121 6.21 26.93 40.90
CA ARG A 121 7.40 27.53 41.54
C ARG A 121 8.71 26.99 40.95
N ALA A 122 8.76 25.71 40.57
CA ALA A 122 9.91 25.16 39.84
C ALA A 122 10.05 25.80 38.45
N ALA A 123 8.95 25.93 37.71
CA ALA A 123 8.89 26.52 36.37
C ALA A 123 9.26 28.01 36.32
N GLU A 124 9.03 28.75 37.41
CA GLU A 124 9.48 30.14 37.55
C GLU A 124 11.01 30.27 37.66
N ILE A 125 11.70 29.19 38.07
CA ILE A 125 13.14 29.17 38.30
C ILE A 125 13.86 28.50 37.12
N ASP A 126 13.34 27.37 36.62
CA ASP A 126 13.87 26.62 35.48
C ASP A 126 12.71 26.05 34.62
N LEU A 127 12.72 26.34 33.31
CA LEU A 127 11.68 25.93 32.35
C LEU A 127 12.16 24.81 31.42
N SER A 128 12.85 23.82 32.00
CA SER A 128 13.31 22.65 31.27
C SER A 128 12.14 21.82 30.72
N PRO A 129 12.35 21.04 29.63
CA PRO A 129 11.33 20.18 29.03
C PRO A 129 10.65 19.27 30.07
N THR A 130 11.42 18.78 31.03
CA THR A 130 10.95 17.92 32.12
C THR A 130 9.97 18.62 33.06
N ILE A 131 10.22 19.89 33.42
CA ILE A 131 9.32 20.69 34.26
C ILE A 131 8.07 21.09 33.46
N ALA A 132 8.22 21.44 32.18
CA ALA A 132 7.12 21.77 31.29
C ALA A 132 6.18 20.56 31.06
N GLU A 133 6.76 19.37 30.86
CA GLU A 133 6.03 18.10 30.74
C GLU A 133 5.31 17.77 32.05
N ALA A 134 5.98 17.87 33.20
CA ALA A 134 5.36 17.65 34.50
C ALA A 134 4.20 18.64 34.79
N LEU A 135 4.32 19.89 34.36
CA LEU A 135 3.28 20.91 34.45
C LEU A 135 2.09 20.59 33.53
N SER A 136 2.35 20.16 32.29
CA SER A 136 1.34 19.80 31.29
C SER A 136 0.49 18.60 31.71
N ALA A 137 1.06 17.69 32.49
CA ALA A 137 0.41 16.51 33.03
C ALA A 137 -0.44 16.77 34.30
N SER A 138 -0.62 18.03 34.72
CA SER A 138 -1.50 18.39 35.85
C SER A 138 -2.94 18.66 35.35
N PRO A 139 -3.99 18.05 35.93
CA PRO A 139 -5.39 18.29 35.53
C PRO A 139 -5.84 19.76 35.68
N LEU A 140 -5.21 20.51 36.60
CA LEU A 140 -5.45 21.94 36.79
C LEU A 140 -4.74 22.81 35.72
N ALA A 141 -3.82 22.23 34.93
CA ALA A 141 -3.12 22.93 33.86
C ALA A 141 -4.04 23.26 32.68
N LYS A 142 -5.16 22.56 32.46
CA LYS A 142 -6.14 22.94 31.42
C LYS A 142 -6.73 24.35 31.61
N HIS A 143 -6.71 24.88 32.83
CA HIS A 143 -7.15 26.25 33.11
C HIS A 143 -6.00 27.28 33.18
N LEU A 144 -4.75 26.82 33.04
CA LEU A 144 -3.53 27.65 33.13
C LEU A 144 -2.58 27.51 31.92
N THR A 145 -2.85 26.59 30.99
CA THR A 145 -2.08 26.36 29.73
C THR A 145 -2.52 27.27 28.61
N GLU A 146 -3.80 27.64 28.54
CA GLU A 146 -4.30 28.56 27.49
C GLU A 146 -3.50 29.88 27.40
N PRO A 147 -3.05 30.51 28.51
CA PRO A 147 -2.17 31.68 28.46
C PRO A 147 -0.73 31.39 27.99
N VAL A 148 -0.17 30.22 28.31
CA VAL A 148 1.22 29.82 27.96
C VAL A 148 1.31 29.37 26.51
N THR A 149 0.33 28.59 26.04
CA THR A 149 0.19 28.17 24.64
C THR A 149 -0.17 29.37 23.76
N LYS A 150 -1.02 30.31 24.23
CA LYS A 150 -1.21 31.62 23.55
C LYS A 150 0.07 32.46 23.55
N ALA A 151 0.92 32.37 24.57
CA ALA A 151 2.19 33.11 24.59
C ALA A 151 3.22 32.55 23.60
N LEU A 152 3.31 31.21 23.46
CA LEU A 152 4.18 30.52 22.50
C LEU A 152 3.69 30.67 21.05
N ALA A 153 2.39 30.53 20.80
CA ALA A 153 1.79 30.84 19.50
C ALA A 153 1.94 32.32 19.14
N ALA A 154 1.81 33.24 20.11
CA ALA A 154 2.10 34.66 19.92
C ALA A 154 3.60 34.97 19.71
N GLN A 155 4.51 34.03 19.99
CA GLN A 155 5.94 34.16 19.75
C GLN A 155 6.32 33.70 18.33
N GLY A 156 5.71 32.60 17.83
CA GLY A 156 5.81 32.17 16.43
C GLY A 156 5.12 33.13 15.45
N ALA A 157 3.93 33.65 15.81
CA ALA A 157 3.20 34.64 15.03
C ALA A 157 3.97 35.97 14.86
N ARG A 158 4.78 36.39 15.85
CA ARG A 158 5.60 37.61 15.75
C ARG A 158 6.73 37.52 14.73
N GLY A 159 7.19 36.31 14.39
CA GLY A 159 8.29 36.08 13.44
C GLY A 159 7.86 36.12 11.97
N LEU A 160 6.64 35.66 11.66
CA LEU A 160 6.08 35.64 10.29
C LEU A 160 5.24 36.89 9.98
N ALA A 161 4.61 37.52 10.99
CA ALA A 161 3.67 38.62 10.78
C ALA A 161 4.25 39.84 10.02
N GLY A 162 5.56 40.10 10.12
CA GLY A 162 6.22 41.17 9.35
C GLY A 162 6.49 40.82 7.88
N ARG A 163 6.16 39.59 7.47
CA ARG A 163 6.44 39.03 6.13
C ARG A 163 5.17 38.53 5.42
N LEU A 164 4.03 38.58 6.12
CA LEU A 164 2.70 38.34 5.57
C LEU A 164 2.04 39.68 5.24
N GLU A 165 1.56 39.84 4.01
CA GLU A 165 0.80 41.01 3.58
C GLU A 165 -0.58 40.56 3.08
N GLY A 166 -1.66 41.03 3.72
CA GLY A 166 -3.04 40.60 3.44
C GLY A 166 -3.45 39.24 4.03
N LEU A 167 -2.50 38.54 4.66
CA LEU A 167 -2.67 37.21 5.26
C LEU A 167 -2.27 37.22 6.73
N PHE A 168 -2.81 36.29 7.51
CA PHE A 168 -2.29 35.98 8.84
C PHE A 168 -2.12 34.48 9.00
N LEU A 169 -1.06 34.11 9.71
CA LEU A 169 -0.84 32.73 10.12
C LEU A 169 -1.91 32.37 11.15
N SER A 170 -2.82 31.47 10.79
CA SER A 170 -3.79 30.95 11.75
C SER A 170 -3.22 29.77 12.52
N GLU A 171 -2.56 28.86 11.82
CA GLU A 171 -2.06 27.59 12.37
C GLU A 171 -0.80 27.17 11.60
N SER A 172 0.03 26.36 12.23
CA SER A 172 1.19 25.73 11.60
C SER A 172 1.54 24.46 12.35
N ALA A 173 2.03 23.43 11.66
CA ALA A 173 2.52 22.20 12.26
C ALA A 173 3.87 21.81 11.65
N GLY A 174 4.69 21.10 12.42
CA GLY A 174 5.99 20.63 11.93
C GLY A 174 7.06 21.71 11.79
N VAL A 175 6.90 22.87 12.45
CA VAL A 175 7.80 24.04 12.29
C VAL A 175 8.25 24.62 13.64
N ILE A 176 9.56 24.90 13.76
CA ILE A 176 10.15 25.63 14.90
C ILE A 176 10.68 26.98 14.39
N THR A 177 10.30 28.10 15.04
CA THR A 177 10.85 29.43 14.73
C THR A 177 12.25 29.59 15.30
N LEU A 178 13.26 29.69 14.43
CA LEU A 178 14.65 29.96 14.81
C LEU A 178 14.96 31.47 14.89
N GLY A 179 14.14 32.30 14.24
CA GLY A 179 14.27 33.76 14.19
C GLY A 179 13.22 34.38 13.25
N PRO A 180 13.19 35.71 13.06
CA PRO A 180 12.20 36.35 12.19
C PRO A 180 12.27 35.85 10.73
N GLY A 181 11.29 35.04 10.31
CA GLY A 181 11.24 34.40 8.99
C GLY A 181 12.13 33.17 8.82
N HIS A 182 12.80 32.69 9.88
CA HIS A 182 13.66 31.50 9.83
C HIS A 182 12.97 30.36 10.58
N TYR A 183 12.83 29.22 9.90
CA TYR A 183 12.09 28.07 10.40
C TYR A 183 12.90 26.80 10.20
N ARG A 184 12.89 25.94 11.21
CA ARG A 184 13.31 24.55 11.10
C ARG A 184 12.09 23.68 10.87
N LEU A 185 12.09 22.95 9.76
CA LEU A 185 11.06 21.96 9.46
C LEU A 185 11.45 20.66 10.17
N ILE A 186 10.57 20.15 11.03
CA ILE A 186 10.86 19.03 11.94
C ILE A 186 9.93 17.82 11.72
N SER A 187 9.21 17.77 10.61
CA SER A 187 8.29 16.69 10.25
C SER A 187 8.36 16.38 8.76
N ASN A 188 7.84 15.22 8.36
CA ASN A 188 7.72 14.82 6.95
C ASN A 188 6.64 15.61 6.19
N ASP A 189 5.74 16.29 6.91
CA ASP A 189 4.70 17.17 6.35
C ASP A 189 4.64 18.53 7.09
N PRO A 190 5.66 19.38 6.95
CA PRO A 190 5.68 20.68 7.58
C PRO A 190 4.80 21.67 6.82
N TRP A 191 3.91 22.41 7.50
CA TRP A 191 2.99 23.31 6.81
C TRP A 191 2.61 24.57 7.60
N PHE A 192 2.24 25.61 6.85
CA PHE A 192 1.67 26.86 7.34
C PHE A 192 0.25 27.02 6.81
N CYS A 193 -0.73 27.20 7.69
CA CYS A 193 -2.10 27.54 7.32
C CYS A 193 -2.31 29.04 7.48
N LEU A 194 -2.53 29.71 6.35
CA LEU A 194 -2.67 31.14 6.20
C LEU A 194 -4.14 31.48 5.94
N ARG A 195 -4.74 32.28 6.82
CA ARG A 195 -6.08 32.82 6.62
C ARG A 195 -6.00 34.23 6.03
N ILE A 196 -7.02 34.57 5.25
CA ILE A 196 -7.09 35.86 4.56
C ILE A 196 -7.66 36.91 5.53
N MET A 197 -6.98 38.04 5.69
CA MET A 197 -7.48 39.20 6.46
C MET A 197 -8.10 40.25 5.55
N GLU A 198 -7.37 40.62 4.49
CA GLU A 198 -7.76 41.62 3.52
C GLU A 198 -7.40 41.07 2.14
N ALA A 199 -8.36 40.40 1.50
CA ALA A 199 -8.26 40.14 0.07
C ALA A 199 -8.36 41.47 -0.68
N PRO A 200 -7.69 41.66 -1.83
CA PRO A 200 -7.88 42.83 -2.66
C PRO A 200 -9.38 43.00 -3.01
N GLU A 201 -10.01 44.07 -2.51
CA GLU A 201 -11.45 44.31 -2.71
C GLU A 201 -11.77 44.45 -4.21
N ASP A 202 -12.85 43.79 -4.66
CA ASP A 202 -13.34 43.79 -6.04
C ASP A 202 -12.38 43.22 -7.13
N ALA A 203 -11.25 42.62 -6.75
CA ALA A 203 -10.32 42.01 -7.71
C ALA A 203 -10.82 40.65 -8.22
N ALA A 204 -11.00 40.53 -9.54
CA ALA A 204 -11.33 39.24 -10.17
C ALA A 204 -10.19 38.21 -10.03
N MET A 205 -8.95 38.68 -9.92
CA MET A 205 -7.75 37.87 -9.80
C MET A 205 -6.69 38.62 -8.98
N ALA A 206 -5.91 37.90 -8.20
CA ALA A 206 -4.77 38.43 -7.47
C ALA A 206 -3.60 37.45 -7.50
N GLY A 207 -2.39 37.93 -7.20
CA GLY A 207 -1.21 37.09 -7.05
C GLY A 207 -1.00 36.68 -5.60
N LEU A 208 -0.55 35.45 -5.37
CA LEU A 208 0.09 35.05 -4.12
C LEU A 208 1.59 34.91 -4.39
N ALA A 209 2.36 35.91 -3.99
CA ALA A 209 3.81 35.91 -4.12
C ALA A 209 4.46 35.21 -2.92
N ILE A 210 5.30 34.23 -3.19
CA ILE A 210 6.03 33.44 -2.20
C ILE A 210 7.51 33.53 -2.53
N ARG A 211 8.29 34.01 -1.56
CA ARG A 211 9.74 34.02 -1.62
C ARG A 211 10.32 33.29 -0.42
N MET A 212 11.11 32.26 -0.66
CA MET A 212 11.81 31.52 0.38
C MET A 212 13.15 30.97 -0.10
N ALA A 213 14.10 30.76 0.82
CA ALA A 213 15.39 30.16 0.52
C ALA A 213 15.67 28.97 1.44
N GLY A 214 16.31 27.93 0.90
CA GLY A 214 16.91 26.88 1.72
C GLY A 214 18.18 27.42 2.39
N THR A 215 18.49 26.96 3.60
CA THR A 215 19.70 27.40 4.32
C THR A 215 20.83 26.37 4.37
N ASP A 216 20.59 25.15 3.84
CA ASP A 216 21.40 23.95 4.10
C ASP A 216 21.70 23.14 2.81
N GLU A 217 22.53 22.10 2.91
CA GLU A 217 23.06 21.27 1.79
C GLU A 217 22.01 20.32 1.14
N HIS A 218 20.73 20.40 1.54
CA HIS A 218 19.66 19.46 1.15
C HIS A 218 18.90 19.83 -0.15
N GLY A 219 19.48 20.74 -0.93
CA GLY A 219 18.91 21.20 -2.20
C GLY A 219 17.83 22.28 -2.03
N PRO A 220 17.35 22.86 -3.15
CA PRO A 220 16.39 23.96 -3.10
C PRO A 220 15.01 23.50 -2.60
N PRO A 221 14.23 24.40 -1.96
CA PRO A 221 12.89 24.07 -1.48
C PRO A 221 11.93 23.74 -2.64
N GLN A 222 11.00 22.81 -2.43
CA GLN A 222 10.14 22.21 -3.47
C GLN A 222 8.65 22.47 -3.21
N GLY A 223 8.33 23.64 -2.65
CA GLY A 223 7.06 23.88 -1.95
C GLY A 223 5.78 23.58 -2.73
N ARG A 224 4.69 23.37 -2.00
CA ARG A 224 3.36 23.00 -2.50
C ARG A 224 2.27 23.86 -1.83
N LEU A 225 1.20 24.15 -2.56
CA LEU A 225 0.06 24.91 -2.07
C LEU A 225 -1.24 24.11 -2.16
N TYR A 226 -2.09 24.27 -1.14
CA TYR A 226 -3.47 23.77 -1.12
C TYR A 226 -4.41 24.94 -0.84
N LEU A 227 -5.48 25.02 -1.63
CA LEU A 227 -6.37 26.18 -1.66
C LEU A 227 -7.78 25.78 -1.23
N ASP A 228 -8.25 26.33 -0.10
CA ASP A 228 -9.61 26.08 0.39
C ASP A 228 -10.56 27.20 -0.07
N TYR A 229 -11.38 26.92 -1.08
CA TYR A 229 -12.48 27.78 -1.52
C TYR A 229 -13.82 27.50 -0.80
N GLY A 230 -13.82 26.67 0.24
CA GLY A 230 -14.99 26.29 1.04
C GLY A 230 -15.32 24.80 1.08
N HIS A 231 -14.44 23.95 0.53
CA HIS A 231 -14.60 22.49 0.46
C HIS A 231 -13.52 21.73 1.25
N GLY A 232 -12.57 22.43 1.89
CA GLY A 232 -11.41 21.84 2.55
C GLY A 232 -10.17 21.81 1.64
N PHE A 233 -9.10 21.19 2.14
CA PHE A 233 -7.90 20.92 1.34
C PHE A 233 -7.98 19.50 0.75
N ASP A 234 -7.90 19.36 -0.56
CA ASP A 234 -7.83 18.05 -1.26
C ASP A 234 -6.38 17.80 -1.74
N PRO A 235 -5.74 16.69 -1.36
CA PRO A 235 -4.38 16.36 -1.81
C PRO A 235 -4.22 16.23 -3.33
N ASN A 236 -5.27 15.83 -4.06
CA ASN A 236 -5.24 15.72 -5.53
C ASN A 236 -5.32 17.09 -6.22
N GLU A 237 -5.73 18.11 -5.47
CA GLU A 237 -5.92 19.49 -5.93
C GLU A 237 -4.73 20.40 -5.60
N ALA A 238 -3.63 19.84 -5.12
CA ALA A 238 -2.42 20.58 -4.79
C ALA A 238 -1.79 21.27 -6.02
N ILE A 239 -1.15 22.40 -5.77
CA ILE A 239 -0.35 23.16 -6.74
C ILE A 239 1.11 23.05 -6.33
N ASP A 240 1.87 22.26 -7.08
CA ASP A 240 3.33 22.16 -6.94
C ASP A 240 4.00 23.46 -7.43
N LEU A 241 4.90 24.03 -6.64
CA LEU A 241 5.66 25.22 -7.03
C LEU A 241 6.87 24.82 -7.90
N PRO A 242 7.31 25.69 -8.83
CA PRO A 242 8.44 25.39 -9.73
C PRO A 242 9.72 25.03 -8.95
N PRO A 243 10.50 24.03 -9.41
CA PRO A 243 11.81 23.74 -8.83
C PRO A 243 12.76 24.92 -9.09
N CYS A 244 13.62 25.24 -8.12
CA CYS A 244 14.55 26.36 -8.26
C CYS A 244 15.60 26.09 -9.35
N THR A 245 15.66 26.92 -10.39
CA THR A 245 16.64 26.79 -11.48
C THR A 245 17.95 27.50 -11.14
N GLY A 246 18.89 26.78 -10.52
CA GLY A 246 20.26 27.27 -10.30
C GLY A 246 20.45 28.29 -9.18
N THR A 247 19.45 28.45 -8.30
CA THR A 247 19.51 29.30 -7.10
C THR A 247 18.91 28.56 -5.90
N ASP A 248 19.46 28.72 -4.69
CA ASP A 248 18.90 28.14 -3.44
C ASP A 248 17.64 28.87 -2.94
N THR A 249 16.99 29.63 -3.81
CA THR A 249 15.85 30.51 -3.51
C THR A 249 14.71 30.25 -4.48
N LEU A 250 13.52 29.99 -3.92
CA LEU A 250 12.25 29.99 -4.62
C LEU A 250 11.67 31.41 -4.57
N ASP A 251 11.35 31.98 -5.73
CA ASP A 251 10.65 33.26 -5.87
C ASP A 251 9.58 33.09 -6.95
N VAL A 252 8.32 32.90 -6.53
CA VAL A 252 7.19 32.55 -7.40
C VAL A 252 5.96 33.40 -7.07
N THR A 253 5.15 33.70 -8.09
CA THR A 253 3.82 34.29 -7.91
C THR A 253 2.77 33.37 -8.52
N VAL A 254 1.82 32.93 -7.70
CA VAL A 254 0.72 32.04 -8.09
C VAL A 254 -0.53 32.88 -8.35
N ALA A 255 -1.16 32.73 -9.51
CA ALA A 255 -2.35 33.50 -9.88
C ALA A 255 -3.60 32.87 -9.27
N LEU A 256 -4.31 33.62 -8.42
CA LEU A 256 -5.51 33.19 -7.71
C LEU A 256 -6.76 33.86 -8.29
N ALA A 257 -7.71 33.07 -8.78
CA ALA A 257 -9.02 33.53 -9.21
C ALA A 257 -9.93 33.79 -8.00
N ARG A 258 -10.70 34.89 -8.04
CA ARG A 258 -11.65 35.28 -6.98
C ARG A 258 -11.06 35.08 -5.57
N PRO A 259 -9.98 35.80 -5.24
CA PRO A 259 -9.34 35.70 -3.93
C PRO A 259 -10.32 36.04 -2.78
N ASP A 260 -11.41 36.75 -3.06
CA ASP A 260 -12.51 37.01 -2.13
C ASP A 260 -13.31 35.77 -1.72
N LEU A 261 -13.28 34.69 -2.51
CA LEU A 261 -13.92 33.41 -2.20
C LEU A 261 -12.99 32.42 -1.48
N LEU A 262 -11.68 32.68 -1.49
CA LEU A 262 -10.67 31.84 -0.87
C LEU A 262 -10.76 32.01 0.66
N ARG A 263 -10.81 30.90 1.40
CA ARG A 263 -10.95 30.91 2.87
C ARG A 263 -9.63 30.73 3.59
N ALA A 264 -8.78 29.86 3.05
CA ALA A 264 -7.47 29.56 3.60
C ALA A 264 -6.52 29.05 2.51
N VAL A 265 -5.22 29.24 2.77
CA VAL A 265 -4.14 28.66 1.99
C VAL A 265 -3.29 27.83 2.93
N ARG A 266 -3.10 26.56 2.61
CA ARG A 266 -2.07 25.74 3.25
C ARG A 266 -0.84 25.75 2.36
N PHE A 267 0.30 26.11 2.94
CA PHE A 267 1.59 26.20 2.27
C PHE A 267 2.58 25.25 2.93
N ASP A 268 3.06 24.31 2.13
CA ASP A 268 4.01 23.27 2.52
C ASP A 268 5.34 23.62 1.85
N PRO A 269 6.34 24.13 2.60
CA PRO A 269 7.56 24.68 1.99
C PRO A 269 8.53 23.62 1.45
N HIS A 270 8.47 22.37 1.93
CA HIS A 270 9.35 21.28 1.50
C HIS A 270 8.83 19.92 2.01
N ASP A 271 9.08 18.85 1.25
CA ASP A 271 8.82 17.47 1.67
C ASP A 271 10.00 16.99 2.54
N GLY A 272 9.85 16.99 3.87
CA GLY A 272 10.88 16.53 4.82
C GLY A 272 11.50 17.60 5.73
N SER A 273 12.48 17.20 6.54
CA SER A 273 13.14 18.08 7.53
C SER A 273 14.32 18.85 6.94
N THR A 274 14.27 20.17 7.00
CA THR A 274 15.33 21.09 6.57
C THR A 274 15.13 22.47 7.19
N ASP A 275 16.16 23.33 7.26
CA ASP A 275 15.97 24.73 7.62
C ASP A 275 15.63 25.58 6.38
N ILE A 276 14.63 26.43 6.56
CA ILE A 276 14.17 27.37 5.53
C ILE A 276 14.12 28.79 6.05
N ARG A 277 14.23 29.72 5.12
CA ARG A 277 14.04 31.15 5.35
C ARG A 277 12.91 31.65 4.46
N ILE A 278 11.75 31.92 5.06
CA ILE A 278 10.63 32.56 4.37
C ILE A 278 10.88 34.05 4.36
N ASP A 279 11.03 34.62 3.16
CA ASP A 279 11.27 36.03 2.96
C ASP A 279 9.97 36.84 2.93
N ARG A 280 8.99 36.36 2.18
CA ARG A 280 7.71 37.04 1.96
C ARG A 280 6.64 36.04 1.52
N ILE A 281 5.42 36.20 2.04
CA ILE A 281 4.20 35.62 1.47
C ILE A 281 3.14 36.72 1.40
N ALA A 282 2.80 37.19 0.22
CA ALA A 282 2.02 38.42 0.05
C ALA A 282 1.01 38.32 -1.08
N PHE A 283 -0.17 38.93 -0.87
CA PHE A 283 -1.03 39.24 -1.99
C PHE A 283 -0.44 40.36 -2.84
N ILE A 284 -0.40 40.14 -4.15
CA ILE A 284 -0.14 41.18 -5.15
C ILE A 284 -1.49 41.53 -5.77
N ALA A 285 -1.93 42.78 -5.55
CA ALA A 285 -3.19 43.28 -6.10
C ALA A 285 -3.12 43.40 -7.62
N ASP A 286 -4.26 43.17 -8.29
CA ASP A 286 -4.48 43.35 -9.72
C ASP A 286 -3.42 42.71 -10.63
N ILE A 287 -3.28 41.37 -10.57
CA ILE A 287 -2.62 40.67 -11.67
C ILE A 287 -3.46 40.87 -12.94
N ASP A 288 -2.80 41.30 -14.02
CA ASP A 288 -3.44 41.45 -15.31
C ASP A 288 -3.94 40.08 -15.83
N ILE A 289 -5.26 39.99 -16.05
CA ILE A 289 -5.94 38.77 -16.51
C ILE A 289 -5.35 38.29 -17.82
N GLU A 290 -5.02 39.18 -18.75
CA GLU A 290 -4.46 38.79 -20.04
C GLU A 290 -3.01 38.33 -19.90
N ALA A 291 -2.21 38.94 -19.02
CA ALA A 291 -0.86 38.48 -18.74
C ALA A 291 -0.83 37.09 -18.09
N ALA A 292 -1.74 36.78 -17.16
CA ALA A 292 -1.86 35.44 -16.57
C ALA A 292 -2.33 34.41 -17.59
N ILE A 293 -3.29 34.78 -18.45
CA ILE A 293 -3.74 33.94 -19.56
C ILE A 293 -2.62 33.70 -20.57
N ASP A 294 -1.85 34.72 -20.92
CA ASP A 294 -0.73 34.60 -21.86
C ASP A 294 0.42 33.76 -21.28
N ALA A 295 0.70 33.90 -19.97
CA ALA A 295 1.66 33.05 -19.27
C ALA A 295 1.20 31.59 -19.22
N ALA A 296 -0.08 31.34 -18.91
CA ALA A 296 -0.67 30.00 -19.00
C ALA A 296 -0.62 29.49 -20.45
N ARG A 297 -0.96 30.31 -21.44
CA ARG A 297 -0.88 29.94 -22.87
C ARG A 297 0.54 29.55 -23.28
N ALA A 298 1.56 30.27 -22.81
CA ALA A 298 2.95 29.98 -23.10
C ALA A 298 3.50 28.75 -22.37
N ALA A 299 2.93 28.38 -21.22
CA ALA A 299 3.34 27.22 -20.44
C ALA A 299 2.83 25.89 -21.03
N TYR A 300 1.76 25.92 -21.82
CA TYR A 300 1.20 24.72 -22.44
C TYR A 300 1.75 24.53 -23.85
N PRO A 301 2.06 23.28 -24.26
CA PRO A 301 2.45 23.00 -25.65
C PRO A 301 1.39 23.50 -26.65
N PRO A 302 1.80 24.04 -27.81
CA PRO A 302 0.88 24.61 -28.81
C PRO A 302 -0.22 23.65 -29.28
N GLU A 303 0.00 22.35 -29.12
CA GLU A 303 -0.93 21.30 -29.54
C GLU A 303 -2.06 21.03 -28.55
N ILE A 304 -2.02 21.59 -27.33
CA ILE A 304 -3.09 21.43 -26.34
C ILE A 304 -4.12 22.55 -26.53
N ALA A 305 -5.37 22.15 -26.82
CA ALA A 305 -6.48 23.08 -27.00
C ALA A 305 -6.98 23.64 -25.66
N ILE A 306 -6.24 24.59 -25.10
CA ILE A 306 -6.63 25.31 -23.88
C ILE A 306 -7.31 26.64 -24.16
N GLU A 307 -7.36 27.11 -25.41
CA GLU A 307 -7.86 28.45 -25.71
C GLU A 307 -9.35 28.63 -25.34
N ASP A 308 -10.16 27.57 -25.45
CA ASP A 308 -11.55 27.58 -24.99
C ASP A 308 -11.64 27.67 -23.46
N ASP A 309 -10.80 26.94 -22.72
CA ASP A 309 -10.72 27.01 -21.26
C ASP A 309 -10.16 28.36 -20.78
N LEU A 310 -9.13 28.90 -21.45
CA LEU A 310 -8.58 30.21 -21.20
C LEU A 310 -9.60 31.31 -21.53
N THR A 311 -10.40 31.13 -22.58
CA THR A 311 -11.50 32.04 -22.94
C THR A 311 -12.64 31.94 -21.94
N ALA A 312 -12.97 30.73 -21.47
CA ALA A 312 -13.95 30.50 -20.42
C ALA A 312 -13.47 31.12 -19.11
N ALA A 313 -12.21 30.90 -18.72
CA ALA A 313 -11.56 31.53 -17.57
C ALA A 313 -11.57 33.06 -17.71
N ARG A 314 -11.20 33.60 -18.88
CA ARG A 314 -11.27 35.04 -19.20
C ARG A 314 -12.68 35.59 -18.98
N HIS A 315 -13.69 34.93 -19.54
CA HIS A 315 -15.08 35.35 -19.41
C HIS A 315 -15.55 35.23 -17.96
N ALA A 316 -15.22 34.13 -17.29
CA ALA A 316 -15.67 33.83 -15.95
C ALA A 316 -15.03 34.77 -14.91
N LEU A 317 -13.75 35.13 -15.07
CA LEU A 317 -13.05 36.16 -14.30
C LEU A 317 -13.63 37.56 -14.54
N ARG A 318 -14.05 37.88 -15.78
CA ARG A 318 -14.71 39.16 -16.11
C ARG A 318 -16.16 39.24 -15.61
N SER A 319 -16.79 38.10 -15.34
CA SER A 319 -18.15 38.03 -14.78
C SER A 319 -18.09 37.98 -13.25
N LYS A 320 -18.79 38.89 -12.53
CA LYS A 320 -18.83 38.92 -11.05
C LYS A 320 -19.55 37.69 -10.41
N GLY A 321 -19.76 36.59 -11.13
CA GLY A 321 -20.61 35.44 -10.75
C GLY A 321 -19.93 34.08 -10.61
N LEU A 322 -18.59 34.01 -10.62
CA LEU A 322 -17.85 32.74 -10.45
C LEU A 322 -18.13 32.10 -9.08
N ARG A 323 -18.43 30.79 -9.03
CA ARG A 323 -18.64 30.03 -7.78
C ARG A 323 -17.33 29.46 -7.26
N ALA A 324 -17.29 29.08 -5.98
CA ALA A 324 -16.10 28.52 -5.31
C ALA A 324 -15.40 27.40 -6.08
N LYS A 325 -16.14 26.36 -6.49
CA LYS A 325 -15.57 25.24 -7.29
C LYS A 325 -15.00 25.67 -8.65
N ASP A 326 -15.62 26.66 -9.28
CA ASP A 326 -15.20 27.18 -10.58
C ASP A 326 -13.94 28.07 -10.41
N ALA A 327 -13.81 28.76 -9.27
CA ALA A 327 -12.63 29.55 -8.91
C ALA A 327 -11.40 28.67 -8.68
N HIS A 328 -11.54 27.55 -7.97
CA HIS A 328 -10.44 26.60 -7.77
C HIS A 328 -9.91 26.07 -9.12
N ARG A 329 -10.79 25.61 -10.00
CA ARG A 329 -10.42 25.14 -11.35
C ARG A 329 -9.68 26.21 -12.18
N VAL A 330 -10.16 27.46 -12.15
CA VAL A 330 -9.51 28.57 -12.88
C VAL A 330 -8.12 28.87 -12.30
N THR A 331 -7.98 28.87 -10.97
CA THR A 331 -6.69 29.06 -10.30
C THR A 331 -5.68 27.99 -10.69
N ARG A 332 -6.07 26.70 -10.71
CA ARG A 332 -5.18 25.62 -11.17
C ARG A 332 -4.80 25.81 -12.64
N LEU A 333 -5.76 26.05 -13.54
CA LEU A 333 -5.52 26.26 -14.97
C LEU A 333 -4.42 27.32 -15.23
N LEU A 334 -4.43 28.42 -14.47
CA LEU A 334 -3.48 29.52 -14.59
C LEU A 334 -2.16 29.30 -13.83
N SER A 335 -2.11 28.34 -12.90
CA SER A 335 -0.97 28.07 -12.01
C SER A 335 -0.12 26.85 -12.44
N VAL A 336 -0.22 26.43 -13.70
CA VAL A 336 0.47 25.22 -14.24
C VAL A 336 1.80 25.56 -14.94
N PRO A 337 2.93 25.73 -14.21
CA PRO A 337 4.22 25.61 -14.91
C PRO A 337 5.05 24.34 -14.65
N TYR A 338 4.88 23.51 -13.60
CA TYR A 338 5.80 22.34 -13.37
C TYR A 338 5.12 21.06 -12.84
N ARG A 339 5.63 19.88 -13.26
CA ARG A 339 4.87 18.61 -13.50
C ARG A 339 4.82 17.57 -12.35
N THR A 340 3.71 16.82 -12.25
CA THR A 340 3.54 15.48 -11.62
C THR A 340 2.68 14.53 -12.49
N ARG A 341 2.72 13.20 -12.25
CA ARG A 341 2.02 12.13 -13.03
C ARG A 341 0.52 12.38 -13.30
N ALA A 342 -0.18 13.11 -12.43
CA ALA A 342 -1.58 13.51 -12.61
C ALA A 342 -1.80 14.41 -13.84
N LEU A 343 -0.82 15.27 -14.16
CA LEU A 343 -0.83 16.07 -15.38
C LEU A 343 -0.68 15.19 -16.63
N HIS A 344 -0.05 14.02 -16.53
CA HIS A 344 0.13 13.16 -17.71
C HIS A 344 -1.18 12.56 -18.21
N TYR A 345 -2.09 12.13 -17.32
CA TYR A 345 -3.38 11.57 -17.76
C TYR A 345 -4.36 12.65 -18.21
N GLU A 346 -4.51 13.76 -17.46
CA GLU A 346 -5.41 14.85 -17.86
C GLU A 346 -4.98 15.47 -19.20
N PHE A 347 -3.69 15.79 -19.38
CA PHE A 347 -3.20 16.32 -20.66
C PHE A 347 -3.35 15.33 -21.78
N TRP A 348 -2.98 14.07 -21.54
CA TRP A 348 -3.13 13.02 -22.53
C TRP A 348 -4.61 12.88 -22.95
N ARG A 349 -5.54 12.90 -22.00
CA ARG A 349 -6.98 12.80 -22.24
C ARG A 349 -7.49 14.01 -23.02
N ARG A 350 -7.15 15.24 -22.62
CA ARG A 350 -7.58 16.48 -23.33
C ARG A 350 -7.04 16.52 -24.76
N ARG A 351 -5.78 16.11 -24.93
CA ARG A 351 -5.08 16.16 -26.22
C ARG A 351 -5.56 15.08 -27.19
N TRP A 352 -5.79 13.87 -26.69
CA TRP A 352 -5.96 12.69 -27.54
C TRP A 352 -7.37 12.09 -27.49
N VAL A 353 -8.08 12.22 -26.37
CA VAL A 353 -9.36 11.53 -26.12
C VAL A 353 -10.57 12.46 -26.19
N GLU A 354 -10.56 13.62 -25.53
CA GLU A 354 -11.74 14.51 -25.49
C GLU A 354 -12.05 15.13 -26.86
N PRO A 355 -13.32 15.13 -27.31
CA PRO A 355 -13.70 15.76 -28.56
C PRO A 355 -13.60 17.29 -28.49
N THR A 356 -13.05 17.89 -29.54
CA THR A 356 -13.19 19.31 -29.85
C THR A 356 -14.54 19.59 -30.53
N ARG A 357 -14.86 20.87 -30.77
CA ARG A 357 -16.09 21.24 -31.52
C ARG A 357 -16.16 20.61 -32.90
N ASP A 358 -15.04 20.59 -33.62
CA ASP A 358 -14.95 19.98 -34.96
C ASP A 358 -15.10 18.47 -34.88
N ASP A 359 -14.59 17.84 -33.81
CA ASP A 359 -14.80 16.41 -33.57
C ASP A 359 -16.28 16.09 -33.36
N TYR A 360 -17.07 16.93 -32.67
CA TYR A 360 -18.52 16.71 -32.52
C TYR A 360 -19.26 16.81 -33.86
N VAL A 361 -18.85 17.71 -34.76
CA VAL A 361 -19.37 17.74 -36.14
C VAL A 361 -19.05 16.42 -36.84
N ARG A 362 -17.80 15.95 -36.71
CA ARG A 362 -17.39 14.67 -37.30
C ARG A 362 -18.14 13.47 -36.71
N ILE A 363 -18.35 13.44 -35.40
CA ILE A 363 -19.14 12.40 -34.71
C ILE A 363 -20.57 12.37 -35.27
N ALA A 364 -21.21 13.53 -35.46
CA ALA A 364 -22.55 13.62 -36.04
C ALA A 364 -22.60 13.11 -37.49
N GLU A 365 -21.62 13.49 -38.33
CA GLU A 365 -21.49 12.97 -39.68
C GLU A 365 -21.29 11.45 -39.69
N MET A 366 -20.34 10.95 -38.90
CA MET A 366 -20.07 9.51 -38.79
C MET A 366 -21.28 8.73 -38.31
N THR A 367 -22.03 9.28 -37.35
CA THR A 367 -23.26 8.67 -36.85
C THR A 367 -24.29 8.49 -37.97
N ALA A 368 -24.41 9.48 -38.86
CA ALA A 368 -25.30 9.39 -40.03
C ALA A 368 -24.78 8.41 -41.09
N GLU A 369 -23.47 8.18 -41.16
CA GLU A 369 -22.79 7.28 -42.10
C GLU A 369 -22.72 5.81 -41.61
N LEU A 370 -23.10 5.51 -40.35
CA LEU A 370 -22.99 4.16 -39.79
C LEU A 370 -23.83 3.14 -40.59
N PRO A 371 -23.21 2.06 -41.12
CA PRO A 371 -23.92 1.03 -41.89
C PRO A 371 -25.06 0.36 -41.10
N LYS A 372 -24.82 0.07 -39.83
CA LYS A 372 -25.82 -0.39 -38.87
C LYS A 372 -25.99 0.64 -37.76
N ARG A 373 -27.25 0.96 -37.46
CA ARG A 373 -27.62 1.84 -36.34
C ARG A 373 -28.22 1.01 -35.20
N PRO A 374 -27.37 0.47 -34.29
CA PRO A 374 -27.86 -0.30 -33.15
C PRO A 374 -28.71 0.57 -32.23
N THR A 375 -29.75 -0.01 -31.64
CA THR A 375 -30.55 0.67 -30.61
C THR A 375 -30.10 0.22 -29.22
N PHE A 376 -30.05 1.16 -28.27
CA PHE A 376 -29.52 0.89 -26.93
C PHE A 376 -30.58 1.06 -25.83
N SER A 377 -30.49 0.24 -24.78
CA SER A 377 -31.21 0.44 -23.52
C SER A 377 -30.19 0.48 -22.39
N PHE A 378 -30.06 1.63 -21.72
CA PHE A 378 -29.37 1.67 -20.43
C PHE A 378 -30.21 0.94 -19.39
N VAL A 379 -29.60 0.04 -18.62
CA VAL A 379 -30.24 -0.69 -17.51
C VAL A 379 -29.61 -0.19 -16.22
N MET A 380 -30.40 0.51 -15.40
CA MET A 380 -29.93 1.21 -14.21
C MET A 380 -30.77 0.83 -12.99
N PRO A 381 -30.30 -0.08 -12.12
CA PRO A 381 -30.90 -0.29 -10.80
C PRO A 381 -30.61 0.93 -9.90
N VAL A 382 -31.60 1.38 -9.11
CA VAL A 382 -31.47 2.56 -8.23
C VAL A 382 -31.85 2.19 -6.80
N TYR A 383 -31.01 2.52 -5.82
CA TYR A 383 -31.35 2.38 -4.40
C TYR A 383 -30.71 3.48 -3.54
N ASN A 384 -31.55 4.38 -3.01
CA ASN A 384 -31.19 5.40 -2.04
C ASN A 384 -30.02 6.33 -2.44
N THR A 385 -29.88 6.59 -3.73
CA THR A 385 -28.81 7.44 -4.27
C THR A 385 -29.00 8.90 -3.85
N PRO A 386 -27.94 9.62 -3.43
CA PRO A 386 -28.03 11.06 -3.23
C PRO A 386 -28.53 11.78 -4.48
N VAL A 387 -29.57 12.61 -4.34
CA VAL A 387 -30.30 13.19 -5.48
C VAL A 387 -29.39 13.95 -6.45
N GLY A 388 -28.39 14.70 -5.97
CA GLY A 388 -27.45 15.41 -6.84
C GLY A 388 -26.65 14.47 -7.74
N LEU A 389 -26.18 13.35 -7.19
CA LEU A 389 -25.41 12.34 -7.91
C LEU A 389 -26.26 11.61 -8.96
N LEU A 390 -27.51 11.30 -8.60
CA LEU A 390 -28.48 10.71 -9.51
C LEU A 390 -28.83 11.64 -10.67
N GLN A 391 -28.97 12.94 -10.41
CA GLN A 391 -29.21 13.95 -11.45
C GLN A 391 -28.04 14.04 -12.43
N GLU A 392 -26.80 14.07 -11.94
CA GLU A 392 -25.61 14.09 -12.78
C GLU A 392 -25.51 12.82 -13.64
N CYS A 393 -25.80 11.64 -13.07
CA CYS A 393 -25.86 10.39 -13.82
C CYS A 393 -26.90 10.47 -14.95
N LEU A 394 -28.15 10.80 -14.64
CA LEU A 394 -29.23 10.92 -15.63
C LEU A 394 -28.94 11.95 -16.72
N ASP A 395 -28.38 13.10 -16.37
CA ASP A 395 -28.00 14.12 -17.37
C ASP A 395 -26.86 13.60 -18.28
N SER A 396 -25.88 12.85 -17.75
CA SER A 396 -24.82 12.23 -18.58
C SER A 396 -25.39 11.21 -19.60
N LEU A 397 -26.42 10.46 -19.20
CA LEU A 397 -27.12 9.52 -20.08
C LEU A 397 -27.99 10.23 -21.12
N LEU A 398 -28.64 11.34 -20.77
CA LEU A 398 -29.48 12.10 -21.70
C LEU A 398 -28.67 12.91 -22.72
N ASN A 399 -27.45 13.31 -22.37
CA ASN A 399 -26.57 14.14 -23.20
C ASN A 399 -25.82 13.36 -24.29
N GLN A 400 -26.07 12.06 -24.44
CA GLN A 400 -25.44 11.25 -25.49
C GLN A 400 -25.68 11.86 -26.88
N THR A 401 -24.61 11.92 -27.69
CA THR A 401 -24.62 12.38 -29.08
C THR A 401 -25.39 11.42 -30.00
N TYR A 402 -25.33 10.12 -29.70
CA TYR A 402 -26.12 9.08 -30.37
C TYR A 402 -27.54 9.04 -29.79
N GLN A 403 -28.58 9.19 -30.62
CA GLN A 403 -29.96 9.42 -30.13
C GLN A 403 -30.85 8.17 -30.05
N ASP A 404 -30.47 7.05 -30.66
CA ASP A 404 -31.32 5.84 -30.71
C ASP A 404 -31.18 4.99 -29.44
N PHE A 405 -31.61 5.55 -28.30
CA PHE A 405 -31.53 4.88 -27.01
C PHE A 405 -32.71 5.19 -26.07
N GLU A 406 -32.81 4.39 -25.02
CA GLU A 406 -33.70 4.59 -23.88
C GLU A 406 -32.98 4.31 -22.55
N ILE A 407 -33.53 4.82 -21.45
CA ILE A 407 -33.01 4.64 -20.10
C ILE A 407 -34.05 3.89 -19.28
N CYS A 408 -33.75 2.64 -18.94
CA CYS A 408 -34.62 1.75 -18.19
C CYS A 408 -34.15 1.71 -16.73
N VAL A 409 -34.97 2.28 -15.85
CA VAL A 409 -34.64 2.48 -14.44
C VAL A 409 -35.54 1.61 -13.57
N ALA A 410 -34.96 0.95 -12.57
CA ALA A 410 -35.72 0.28 -11.52
C ALA A 410 -35.37 0.86 -10.15
N ASP A 411 -36.30 1.61 -9.55
CA ASP A 411 -36.17 2.02 -8.16
C ASP A 411 -36.45 0.81 -7.26
N ASP A 412 -35.44 0.40 -6.50
CA ASP A 412 -35.49 -0.75 -5.61
C ASP A 412 -36.05 -0.41 -4.23
N ARG A 413 -37.13 0.37 -4.23
CA ARG A 413 -37.81 0.88 -3.03
C ARG A 413 -36.84 1.72 -2.19
N SER A 414 -36.33 2.79 -2.78
CA SER A 414 -35.51 3.77 -2.04
C SER A 414 -36.29 4.33 -0.84
N PRO A 415 -35.67 4.41 0.35
CA PRO A 415 -36.34 4.92 1.54
C PRO A 415 -36.52 6.45 1.50
N ASP A 416 -35.61 7.18 0.83
CA ASP A 416 -35.79 8.60 0.56
C ASP A 416 -36.77 8.81 -0.61
N PRO A 417 -37.97 9.41 -0.39
CA PRO A 417 -38.93 9.67 -1.45
C PRO A 417 -38.40 10.62 -2.53
N ALA A 418 -37.42 11.48 -2.21
CA ALA A 418 -36.86 12.43 -3.17
C ALA A 418 -36.16 11.75 -4.36
N VAL A 419 -35.70 10.51 -4.18
CA VAL A 419 -35.11 9.68 -5.24
C VAL A 419 -36.16 9.37 -6.31
N LEU A 420 -37.28 8.75 -5.91
CA LEU A 420 -38.36 8.40 -6.84
C LEU A 420 -39.01 9.65 -7.45
N GLU A 421 -39.23 10.71 -6.67
CA GLU A 421 -39.72 11.99 -7.18
C GLU A 421 -38.81 12.59 -8.26
N THR A 422 -37.50 12.45 -8.09
CA THR A 422 -36.50 12.89 -9.07
C THR A 422 -36.59 12.07 -10.34
N LEU A 423 -36.65 10.74 -10.24
CA LEU A 423 -36.82 9.87 -11.40
C LEU A 423 -38.08 10.24 -12.18
N GLU A 424 -39.23 10.34 -11.51
CA GLU A 424 -40.51 10.69 -12.14
C GLU A 424 -40.47 12.07 -12.82
N ARG A 425 -39.80 13.04 -12.22
CA ARG A 425 -39.60 14.37 -12.82
C ARG A 425 -38.81 14.27 -14.12
N TYR A 426 -37.76 13.46 -14.16
CA TYR A 426 -36.97 13.22 -15.37
C TYR A 426 -37.78 12.47 -16.44
N ALA A 427 -38.54 11.44 -16.09
CA ALA A 427 -39.40 10.72 -17.03
C ALA A 427 -40.55 11.59 -17.60
N ARG A 428 -41.05 12.56 -16.84
CA ARG A 428 -41.99 13.58 -17.38
C ARG A 428 -41.31 14.53 -18.37
N ARG A 429 -40.00 14.77 -18.23
CA ARG A 429 -39.21 15.68 -19.08
C ARG A 429 -38.78 15.00 -20.38
N ASP A 430 -38.39 13.74 -20.33
CA ASP A 430 -37.89 12.99 -21.49
C ASP A 430 -38.53 11.58 -21.56
N PRO A 431 -39.28 11.26 -22.63
CA PRO A 431 -39.98 10.00 -22.77
C PRO A 431 -39.07 8.78 -22.95
N ARG A 432 -37.77 8.98 -23.17
CA ARG A 432 -36.78 7.90 -23.22
C ARG A 432 -36.54 7.26 -21.85
N ILE A 433 -36.92 7.91 -20.75
CA ILE A 433 -36.75 7.38 -19.39
C ILE A 433 -37.98 6.57 -19.00
N LYS A 434 -37.80 5.26 -18.82
CA LYS A 434 -38.81 4.33 -18.32
C LYS A 434 -38.49 3.94 -16.89
N ILE A 435 -39.48 3.94 -16.00
CA ILE A 435 -39.28 3.68 -14.57
C ILE A 435 -40.16 2.53 -14.11
N ALA A 436 -39.57 1.57 -13.41
CA ALA A 436 -40.27 0.58 -12.60
C ALA A 436 -40.00 0.86 -11.11
N ALA A 437 -41.04 1.23 -10.37
CA ALA A 437 -40.97 1.33 -8.91
C ALA A 437 -41.29 -0.04 -8.28
N ARG A 438 -40.31 -0.66 -7.62
CA ARG A 438 -40.49 -1.97 -7.00
C ARG A 438 -41.27 -1.86 -5.68
N ARG A 439 -42.14 -2.84 -5.42
CA ARG A 439 -42.93 -2.91 -4.17
C ARG A 439 -42.12 -3.38 -2.95
N HIS A 440 -41.03 -4.10 -3.21
CA HIS A 440 -40.16 -4.67 -2.20
C HIS A 440 -38.71 -4.42 -2.65
N ASN A 441 -37.84 -4.07 -1.69
CA ASN A 441 -36.41 -4.07 -1.93
C ASN A 441 -35.96 -5.52 -2.13
N GLY A 442 -35.38 -5.82 -3.28
CA GLY A 442 -34.85 -7.15 -3.58
C GLY A 442 -33.43 -7.13 -4.11
N HIS A 443 -32.68 -6.08 -3.77
CA HIS A 443 -31.29 -5.85 -4.12
C HIS A 443 -31.03 -5.77 -5.63
N ILE A 444 -29.75 -5.56 -5.97
CA ILE A 444 -29.27 -5.17 -7.29
C ILE A 444 -29.67 -6.15 -8.39
N SER A 445 -29.55 -7.47 -8.20
CA SER A 445 -29.88 -8.46 -9.24
C SER A 445 -31.35 -8.40 -9.68
N ALA A 446 -32.28 -8.31 -8.72
CA ALA A 446 -33.70 -8.23 -9.03
C ALA A 446 -34.11 -6.83 -9.55
N ALA A 447 -33.41 -5.78 -9.11
CA ALA A 447 -33.60 -4.43 -9.63
C ALA A 447 -33.14 -4.34 -11.09
N SER A 448 -31.95 -4.86 -11.40
CA SER A 448 -31.41 -4.96 -12.76
C SER A 448 -32.32 -5.78 -13.68
N ASN A 449 -32.87 -6.90 -13.21
CA ASN A 449 -33.87 -7.66 -13.98
C ASN A 449 -35.17 -6.87 -14.22
N SER A 450 -35.62 -6.07 -13.26
CA SER A 450 -36.81 -5.22 -13.41
C SER A 450 -36.58 -4.11 -14.44
N ALA A 451 -35.39 -3.50 -14.43
CA ALA A 451 -34.98 -2.53 -15.44
C ALA A 451 -34.79 -3.19 -16.82
N LEU A 452 -34.16 -4.37 -16.88
CA LEU A 452 -33.98 -5.15 -18.11
C LEU A 452 -35.32 -5.53 -18.75
N ALA A 453 -36.37 -5.80 -17.96
CA ALA A 453 -37.70 -6.09 -18.48
C ALA A 453 -38.38 -4.90 -19.19
N LEU A 454 -37.92 -3.66 -18.94
CA LEU A 454 -38.40 -2.46 -19.66
C LEU A 454 -37.65 -2.24 -20.99
N ALA A 455 -36.51 -2.90 -21.17
CA ALA A 455 -35.59 -2.68 -22.26
C ALA A 455 -36.10 -3.27 -23.57
N THR A 456 -36.02 -2.48 -24.64
CA THR A 456 -36.45 -2.79 -26.00
C THR A 456 -35.34 -2.61 -27.03
N GLY A 457 -34.24 -1.95 -26.64
CA GLY A 457 -33.04 -1.80 -27.46
C GLY A 457 -32.43 -3.14 -27.84
N GLU A 458 -31.77 -3.17 -28.98
CA GLU A 458 -31.02 -4.34 -29.47
C GLU A 458 -29.83 -4.67 -28.54
N TRP A 459 -29.27 -3.65 -27.90
CA TRP A 459 -28.12 -3.72 -27.01
C TRP A 459 -28.45 -3.15 -25.63
N ILE A 460 -28.00 -3.85 -24.59
CA ILE A 460 -28.16 -3.49 -23.20
C ILE A 460 -26.85 -2.90 -22.69
N VAL A 461 -26.92 -1.74 -22.05
CA VAL A 461 -25.77 -1.01 -21.53
C VAL A 461 -25.93 -0.90 -20.01
N LEU A 462 -24.99 -1.47 -19.24
CA LEU A 462 -25.07 -1.46 -17.78
C LEU A 462 -24.49 -0.17 -17.21
N VAL A 463 -25.20 0.48 -16.29
CA VAL A 463 -24.72 1.71 -15.64
C VAL A 463 -25.22 1.78 -14.20
N ASP A 464 -24.34 2.19 -13.30
CA ASP A 464 -24.70 2.41 -11.90
C ASP A 464 -25.27 3.82 -11.71
N HIS A 465 -26.21 3.93 -10.76
CA HIS A 465 -27.07 5.10 -10.59
C HIS A 465 -26.35 6.38 -10.13
N ASP A 466 -25.08 6.26 -9.78
CA ASP A 466 -24.18 7.29 -9.26
C ASP A 466 -22.86 7.37 -10.03
N ASP A 467 -22.82 6.87 -11.26
CA ASP A 467 -21.66 7.00 -12.14
C ASP A 467 -21.97 7.84 -13.38
N LEU A 468 -20.92 8.15 -14.14
CA LEU A 468 -20.99 9.00 -15.34
C LEU A 468 -20.46 8.27 -16.57
N VAL A 469 -21.04 8.59 -17.72
CA VAL A 469 -20.52 8.20 -19.04
C VAL A 469 -20.26 9.45 -19.88
N PRO A 470 -19.25 9.44 -20.79
CA PRO A 470 -19.03 10.56 -21.69
C PRO A 470 -20.15 10.66 -22.73
N ASP A 471 -20.42 11.86 -23.24
CA ASP A 471 -21.49 12.13 -24.22
C ASP A 471 -21.27 11.47 -25.60
N TYR A 472 -20.08 10.96 -25.88
CA TYR A 472 -19.73 10.18 -27.07
C TYR A 472 -19.71 8.66 -26.84
N CYS A 473 -20.14 8.18 -25.66
CA CYS A 473 -20.11 6.77 -25.28
C CYS A 473 -20.87 5.88 -26.27
N LEU A 474 -22.17 6.13 -26.47
CA LEU A 474 -22.99 5.29 -27.35
C LEU A 474 -22.57 5.36 -28.83
N PHE A 475 -22.07 6.51 -29.29
CA PHE A 475 -21.50 6.62 -30.64
C PHE A 475 -20.29 5.69 -30.80
N THR A 476 -19.38 5.71 -29.82
CA THR A 476 -18.17 4.90 -29.83
C THR A 476 -18.52 3.41 -29.84
N VAL A 477 -19.45 3.00 -28.98
CA VAL A 477 -19.97 1.63 -28.93
C VAL A 477 -20.59 1.23 -30.28
N ALA A 478 -21.45 2.08 -30.87
CA ALA A 478 -22.06 1.82 -32.16
C ALA A 478 -21.03 1.68 -33.30
N TRP A 479 -19.96 2.47 -33.26
CA TRP A 479 -18.86 2.36 -34.22
C TRP A 479 -18.13 1.02 -34.10
N TYR A 480 -17.77 0.59 -32.88
CA TYR A 480 -17.11 -0.70 -32.64
C TYR A 480 -18.01 -1.89 -33.00
N ILE A 481 -19.33 -1.82 -32.76
CA ILE A 481 -20.29 -2.84 -33.25
C ILE A 481 -20.23 -2.99 -34.77
N ASN A 482 -20.01 -1.90 -35.51
CA ASN A 482 -19.86 -1.96 -36.97
C ASN A 482 -18.51 -2.52 -37.40
N GLN A 483 -17.43 -2.29 -36.63
CA GLN A 483 -16.10 -2.85 -36.92
C GLN A 483 -16.00 -4.34 -36.57
N HIS A 484 -16.76 -4.79 -35.57
CA HIS A 484 -16.75 -6.16 -35.07
C HIS A 484 -18.14 -6.79 -35.22
N PRO A 485 -18.57 -7.14 -36.44
CA PRO A 485 -19.91 -7.67 -36.68
C PRO A 485 -20.18 -9.02 -36.00
N GLN A 486 -19.13 -9.74 -35.58
CA GLN A 486 -19.18 -10.95 -34.77
C GLN A 486 -19.36 -10.68 -33.27
N GLY A 487 -19.08 -9.45 -32.81
CA GLY A 487 -19.17 -9.08 -31.41
C GLY A 487 -20.59 -9.23 -30.87
N ARG A 488 -20.71 -9.81 -29.68
CA ARG A 488 -21.98 -10.02 -28.96
C ARG A 488 -21.96 -9.41 -27.57
N VAL A 489 -20.77 -9.17 -27.03
CA VAL A 489 -20.52 -8.46 -25.79
C VAL A 489 -19.39 -7.46 -26.05
N PHE A 490 -19.51 -6.25 -25.53
CA PHE A 490 -18.48 -5.22 -25.58
C PHE A 490 -18.21 -4.70 -24.18
N PHE A 491 -16.97 -4.31 -23.91
CA PHE A 491 -16.58 -3.64 -22.67
C PHE A 491 -15.56 -2.54 -22.93
N SER A 492 -15.47 -1.55 -22.05
CA SER A 492 -14.58 -0.41 -22.22
C SER A 492 -13.48 -0.32 -21.17
N ASP A 493 -12.49 0.54 -21.42
CA ASP A 493 -11.66 1.06 -20.34
C ASP A 493 -12.53 1.94 -19.42
N GLU A 494 -12.06 2.13 -18.19
CA GLU A 494 -12.71 2.97 -17.19
C GLU A 494 -11.65 3.75 -16.40
N ASP A 495 -12.08 4.81 -15.74
CA ASP A 495 -11.29 5.52 -14.74
C ASP A 495 -12.20 6.00 -13.62
N LYS A 496 -11.61 6.63 -12.61
CA LYS A 496 -12.36 7.17 -11.48
C LYS A 496 -12.61 8.65 -11.63
N VAL A 497 -13.76 9.11 -11.13
CA VAL A 497 -14.09 10.53 -11.01
C VAL A 497 -14.24 10.94 -9.54
N THR A 498 -13.52 11.99 -9.13
CA THR A 498 -13.57 12.53 -7.77
C THR A 498 -14.85 13.37 -7.55
N LEU A 499 -15.12 13.76 -6.31
CA LEU A 499 -16.25 14.67 -6.00
C LEU A 499 -16.12 16.07 -6.64
N SER A 500 -14.90 16.52 -6.94
CA SER A 500 -14.65 17.77 -7.66
C SER A 500 -14.78 17.63 -9.19
N GLY A 501 -14.98 16.40 -9.69
CA GLY A 501 -15.13 16.10 -11.11
C GLY A 501 -13.81 15.79 -11.82
N GLU A 502 -12.72 15.60 -11.08
CA GLU A 502 -11.41 15.25 -11.65
C GLU A 502 -11.33 13.76 -11.99
N ARG A 503 -10.58 13.42 -13.04
CA ARG A 503 -10.51 12.07 -13.61
C ARG A 503 -9.14 11.44 -13.31
N VAL A 504 -9.12 10.31 -12.60
CA VAL A 504 -7.90 9.69 -12.04
C VAL A 504 -7.91 8.16 -12.15
N GLN A 505 -6.76 7.51 -11.92
CA GLN A 505 -6.60 6.05 -11.90
C GLN A 505 -7.23 5.30 -13.10
N PRO A 506 -6.78 5.57 -14.35
CA PRO A 506 -7.32 4.85 -15.51
C PRO A 506 -6.92 3.37 -15.50
N TYR A 507 -7.92 2.50 -15.63
CA TYR A 507 -7.72 1.08 -15.89
C TYR A 507 -7.80 0.82 -17.40
N PHE A 508 -6.62 0.81 -18.03
CA PHE A 508 -6.42 0.49 -19.43
C PHE A 508 -6.29 -1.02 -19.60
N LYS A 509 -7.34 -1.62 -20.14
CA LYS A 509 -7.51 -3.07 -20.25
C LYS A 509 -6.91 -3.57 -21.57
N GLY A 510 -6.59 -4.85 -21.60
CA GLY A 510 -6.33 -5.57 -22.85
C GLY A 510 -7.63 -6.12 -23.45
N SER A 511 -7.48 -6.89 -24.51
CA SER A 511 -8.52 -7.78 -25.03
C SER A 511 -9.04 -8.73 -23.96
N TYR A 512 -10.24 -9.27 -24.17
CA TYR A 512 -10.86 -10.19 -23.23
C TYR A 512 -9.94 -11.37 -22.88
N ASP A 513 -9.66 -11.52 -21.60
CA ASP A 513 -8.88 -12.63 -21.07
C ASP A 513 -9.70 -13.41 -20.04
N PRO A 514 -10.22 -14.60 -20.39
CA PRO A 514 -10.94 -15.44 -19.44
C PRO A 514 -10.10 -15.81 -18.19
N PHE A 515 -8.78 -15.90 -18.29
CA PHE A 515 -7.94 -16.27 -17.15
C PHE A 515 -7.78 -15.12 -16.16
N LEU A 516 -7.53 -13.90 -16.66
CA LEU A 516 -7.57 -12.71 -15.82
C LEU A 516 -8.97 -12.49 -15.23
N MET A 517 -10.02 -12.77 -16.01
CA MET A 517 -11.40 -12.83 -15.53
C MET A 517 -11.65 -13.93 -14.47
N TYR A 518 -10.74 -14.85 -14.17
CA TYR A 518 -10.90 -15.74 -13.01
C TYR A 518 -10.20 -15.20 -11.77
N GLY A 519 -9.28 -14.24 -11.94
CA GLY A 519 -8.60 -13.54 -10.87
C GLY A 519 -9.38 -12.33 -10.35
N HIS A 520 -10.00 -11.57 -11.24
CA HIS A 520 -10.89 -10.47 -10.89
C HIS A 520 -11.83 -10.12 -12.05
N ASN A 521 -12.88 -9.33 -11.80
CA ASN A 521 -13.77 -8.87 -12.87
C ASN A 521 -13.09 -7.79 -13.74
N MET A 522 -12.25 -8.20 -14.70
CA MET A 522 -11.54 -7.25 -15.59
C MET A 522 -12.47 -6.47 -16.52
N VAL A 523 -13.73 -6.87 -16.70
CA VAL A 523 -14.70 -6.11 -17.50
C VAL A 523 -15.31 -4.98 -16.70
N SER A 524 -15.67 -5.23 -15.43
CA SER A 524 -16.21 -4.23 -14.51
C SER A 524 -17.28 -3.38 -15.22
N HIS A 525 -17.00 -2.09 -15.45
CA HIS A 525 -17.80 -1.18 -16.23
C HIS A 525 -17.02 -0.69 -17.47
N LEU A 526 -17.62 -0.30 -18.60
CA LEU A 526 -19.03 -0.38 -19.01
C LEU A 526 -19.29 -1.69 -19.78
N GLY A 527 -20.12 -2.59 -19.24
CA GLY A 527 -20.56 -3.78 -19.97
C GLY A 527 -21.71 -3.51 -20.95
N VAL A 528 -21.56 -3.93 -22.21
CA VAL A 528 -22.58 -3.81 -23.27
C VAL A 528 -22.90 -5.18 -23.87
N TYR A 529 -24.16 -5.59 -23.80
CA TYR A 529 -24.57 -6.96 -24.13
C TYR A 529 -25.68 -6.97 -25.17
N ARG A 530 -25.62 -7.92 -26.09
CA ARG A 530 -26.76 -8.24 -26.95
C ARG A 530 -27.99 -8.62 -26.12
N ARG A 531 -29.13 -7.97 -26.36
CA ARG A 531 -30.36 -8.26 -25.60
C ARG A 531 -30.82 -9.72 -25.74
N ASP A 532 -30.78 -10.27 -26.96
CA ASP A 532 -31.15 -11.67 -27.22
C ASP A 532 -30.26 -12.68 -26.49
N LEU A 533 -28.99 -12.33 -26.24
CA LEU A 533 -28.08 -13.13 -25.42
C LEU A 533 -28.49 -13.10 -23.94
N LEU A 534 -28.84 -11.92 -23.41
CA LEU A 534 -29.31 -11.79 -22.03
C LEU A 534 -30.64 -12.53 -21.82
N GLU A 535 -31.54 -12.49 -22.80
CA GLU A 535 -32.78 -13.28 -22.81
C GLU A 535 -32.49 -14.78 -22.78
N GLN A 536 -31.53 -15.25 -23.60
CA GLN A 536 -31.14 -16.65 -23.67
C GLN A 536 -30.59 -17.18 -22.34
N ILE A 537 -29.78 -16.39 -21.63
CA ILE A 537 -29.20 -16.79 -20.33
C ILE A 537 -30.11 -16.50 -19.12
N GLY A 538 -31.27 -15.86 -19.35
CA GLY A 538 -32.25 -15.56 -18.30
C GLY A 538 -31.96 -14.33 -17.43
N GLY A 539 -31.16 -13.38 -17.91
CA GLY A 539 -30.83 -12.14 -17.18
C GLY A 539 -29.89 -12.35 -15.99
N PHE A 540 -30.03 -11.51 -14.96
CA PHE A 540 -29.20 -11.52 -13.75
C PHE A 540 -29.66 -12.61 -12.78
N ARG A 541 -28.72 -13.38 -12.21
CA ARG A 541 -29.03 -14.43 -11.25
C ARG A 541 -29.13 -13.84 -9.83
N LEU A 542 -30.21 -14.18 -9.12
CA LEU A 542 -30.39 -13.80 -7.72
C LEU A 542 -29.41 -14.56 -6.82
N GLY A 543 -28.98 -13.95 -5.71
CA GLY A 543 -28.03 -14.55 -4.76
C GLY A 543 -26.57 -14.26 -5.09
N LEU A 544 -26.31 -13.41 -6.09
CA LEU A 544 -24.97 -12.94 -6.49
C LEU A 544 -24.82 -11.42 -6.36
N GLU A 545 -25.59 -10.81 -5.47
CA GLU A 545 -25.54 -9.37 -5.25
C GLU A 545 -24.11 -8.94 -4.91
N GLY A 546 -23.59 -7.93 -5.61
CA GLY A 546 -22.18 -7.49 -5.52
C GLY A 546 -21.25 -8.13 -6.55
N SER A 547 -21.69 -9.15 -7.30
CA SER A 547 -20.94 -9.76 -8.42
C SER A 547 -21.86 -10.26 -9.54
N GLN A 548 -23.04 -9.65 -9.65
CA GLN A 548 -24.08 -10.06 -10.59
C GLN A 548 -23.68 -9.84 -12.06
N ASP A 549 -22.88 -8.82 -12.32
CA ASP A 549 -22.28 -8.47 -13.61
C ASP A 549 -21.17 -9.45 -14.01
N TYR A 550 -20.36 -9.88 -13.04
CA TYR A 550 -19.32 -10.89 -13.20
C TYR A 550 -19.93 -12.24 -13.66
N ASP A 551 -20.98 -12.71 -12.98
CA ASP A 551 -21.72 -13.93 -13.38
C ASP A 551 -22.42 -13.78 -14.73
N LEU A 552 -22.99 -12.60 -15.01
CA LEU A 552 -23.65 -12.33 -16.28
C LEU A 552 -22.65 -12.50 -17.44
N LEU A 553 -21.47 -11.89 -17.33
CA LEU A 553 -20.44 -11.98 -18.35
C LEU A 553 -19.93 -13.40 -18.53
N LEU A 554 -19.62 -14.12 -17.46
CA LEU A 554 -19.16 -15.51 -17.53
C LEU A 554 -20.17 -16.37 -18.29
N ARG A 555 -21.46 -16.26 -17.98
CA ARG A 555 -22.53 -16.97 -18.71
C ARG A 555 -22.68 -16.52 -20.16
N CYS A 556 -22.49 -15.23 -20.46
CA CYS A 556 -22.47 -14.75 -21.83
C CYS A 556 -21.32 -15.38 -22.63
N ALA A 557 -20.10 -15.32 -22.10
CA ALA A 557 -18.89 -15.84 -22.73
C ALA A 557 -18.97 -17.36 -22.98
N GLU A 558 -19.64 -18.13 -22.10
CA GLU A 558 -19.91 -19.56 -22.30
C GLU A 558 -20.68 -19.87 -23.60
N ILE A 559 -21.56 -18.96 -24.02
CA ILE A 559 -22.41 -19.12 -25.20
C ILE A 559 -21.73 -18.59 -26.47
N VAL A 560 -21.09 -17.42 -26.37
CA VAL A 560 -20.59 -16.70 -27.56
C VAL A 560 -19.13 -16.97 -27.87
N GLY A 561 -18.36 -17.47 -26.90
CA GLY A 561 -16.92 -17.65 -27.01
C GLY A 561 -16.13 -16.34 -26.86
N ASP A 562 -14.83 -16.48 -26.58
CA ASP A 562 -13.95 -15.36 -26.22
C ASP A 562 -13.86 -14.29 -27.31
N ASP A 563 -13.80 -14.68 -28.59
CA ASP A 563 -13.66 -13.77 -29.74
C ASP A 563 -14.88 -12.83 -29.96
N ALA A 564 -16.03 -13.18 -29.38
CA ALA A 564 -17.24 -12.37 -29.45
C ALA A 564 -17.37 -11.39 -28.28
N VAL A 565 -16.43 -11.40 -27.33
CA VAL A 565 -16.29 -10.43 -26.23
C VAL A 565 -15.21 -9.42 -26.63
N VAL A 566 -15.64 -8.23 -27.02
CA VAL A 566 -14.78 -7.23 -27.68
C VAL A 566 -14.43 -6.08 -26.74
N HIS A 567 -13.15 -5.80 -26.59
CA HIS A 567 -12.66 -4.62 -25.86
C HIS A 567 -12.76 -3.37 -26.73
N ILE A 568 -13.24 -2.28 -26.13
CA ILE A 568 -13.20 -0.92 -26.66
C ILE A 568 -12.10 -0.18 -25.88
N PRO A 569 -10.91 0.05 -26.47
CA PRO A 569 -9.75 0.64 -25.78
C PRO A 569 -9.88 2.16 -25.60
N HIS A 570 -11.02 2.60 -25.09
CA HIS A 570 -11.33 3.99 -24.76
C HIS A 570 -12.05 4.03 -23.42
N VAL A 571 -11.77 5.08 -22.63
CA VAL A 571 -12.41 5.28 -21.33
C VAL A 571 -13.84 5.78 -21.55
N LEU A 572 -14.82 4.88 -21.43
CA LEU A 572 -16.25 5.17 -21.65
C LEU A 572 -17.09 5.08 -20.38
N TYR A 573 -16.44 4.90 -19.23
CA TYR A 573 -17.08 4.85 -17.92
C TYR A 573 -16.24 5.59 -16.88
N HIS A 574 -16.90 6.35 -16.00
CA HIS A 574 -16.25 7.16 -14.97
C HIS A 574 -16.86 6.79 -13.63
N TRP A 575 -16.12 5.95 -12.90
CA TRP A 575 -16.55 5.38 -11.64
C TRP A 575 -16.35 6.37 -10.49
N ARG A 576 -17.41 6.76 -9.80
CA ARG A 576 -17.35 7.83 -8.82
C ARG A 576 -16.71 7.35 -7.51
N ALA A 577 -15.57 7.94 -7.18
CA ALA A 577 -14.82 7.65 -5.96
C ALA A 577 -15.39 8.46 -4.78
N ILE A 578 -16.55 8.06 -4.25
CA ILE A 578 -17.16 8.65 -3.05
C ILE A 578 -16.87 7.82 -1.79
N PRO A 579 -16.73 8.45 -0.61
CA PRO A 579 -16.67 7.74 0.67
C PRO A 579 -17.89 6.82 0.83
N GLY A 580 -17.64 5.53 1.08
CA GLY A 580 -18.70 4.52 1.16
C GLY A 580 -19.02 3.80 -0.16
N SER A 581 -18.33 4.12 -1.27
CA SER A 581 -18.37 3.34 -2.52
C SER A 581 -17.27 2.26 -2.54
N THR A 582 -17.52 1.15 -3.23
CA THR A 582 -16.52 0.13 -3.59
C THR A 582 -15.35 0.70 -4.41
N ALA A 583 -15.51 1.90 -5.00
CA ALA A 583 -14.46 2.64 -5.71
C ALA A 583 -13.31 3.13 -4.80
N VAL A 584 -13.58 3.30 -3.51
CA VAL A 584 -12.63 3.85 -2.51
C VAL A 584 -12.03 2.75 -1.62
N SER A 585 -12.75 1.64 -1.40
CA SER A 585 -12.20 0.46 -0.73
C SER A 585 -12.81 -0.85 -1.25
N ALA A 586 -11.95 -1.83 -1.56
CA ALA A 586 -12.35 -3.21 -1.87
C ALA A 586 -12.90 -3.97 -0.63
N ASP A 587 -12.85 -3.34 0.54
CA ASP A 587 -13.29 -3.88 1.84
C ASP A 587 -14.79 -3.75 2.10
N GLN A 588 -15.59 -3.37 1.11
CA GLN A 588 -17.04 -3.36 1.28
C GLN A 588 -17.67 -4.74 1.05
N LYS A 589 -17.87 -5.41 2.19
CA LYS A 589 -18.76 -6.55 2.48
C LYS A 589 -18.31 -7.91 1.90
N GLY A 590 -17.92 -8.83 2.79
CA GLY A 590 -17.54 -10.21 2.44
C GLY A 590 -18.54 -10.98 1.57
N TYR A 591 -19.82 -10.59 1.51
CA TYR A 591 -20.79 -11.20 0.59
C TYR A 591 -20.39 -11.05 -0.89
N ALA A 592 -19.73 -9.96 -1.30
CA ALA A 592 -19.35 -9.74 -2.69
C ALA A 592 -18.22 -10.71 -3.11
N ILE A 593 -17.27 -10.98 -2.19
CA ILE A 593 -16.21 -11.97 -2.40
C ILE A 593 -16.82 -13.38 -2.55
N HIS A 594 -17.76 -13.74 -1.68
CA HIS A 594 -18.47 -15.03 -1.80
C HIS A 594 -19.29 -15.12 -3.10
N ALA A 595 -19.96 -14.04 -3.51
CA ALA A 595 -20.71 -13.97 -4.76
C ALA A 595 -19.80 -14.13 -5.99
N ALA A 596 -18.62 -13.49 -6.00
CA ALA A 596 -17.62 -13.65 -7.05
C ALA A 596 -17.14 -15.12 -7.14
N GLY A 597 -16.78 -15.73 -6.00
CA GLY A 597 -16.41 -17.15 -5.95
C GLY A 597 -17.54 -18.08 -6.46
N ALA A 598 -18.80 -17.78 -6.10
CA ALA A 598 -19.96 -18.53 -6.59
C ALA A 598 -20.22 -18.35 -8.10
N ALA A 599 -19.93 -17.17 -8.66
CA ALA A 599 -19.99 -16.90 -10.09
C ALA A 599 -18.94 -17.73 -10.85
N ILE A 600 -17.69 -17.67 -10.41
CA ILE A 600 -16.53 -18.37 -11.00
C ILE A 600 -16.69 -19.89 -10.89
N ASN A 601 -17.01 -20.41 -9.71
CA ASN A 601 -17.21 -21.85 -9.54
C ASN A 601 -18.40 -22.36 -10.35
N GLY A 602 -19.49 -21.58 -10.41
CA GLY A 602 -20.62 -21.91 -11.28
C GLY A 602 -20.23 -22.01 -12.75
N HIS A 603 -19.33 -21.13 -13.22
CA HIS A 603 -18.74 -21.20 -14.56
C HIS A 603 -17.90 -22.46 -14.75
N PHE A 604 -16.97 -22.75 -13.83
CA PHE A 604 -16.14 -23.95 -13.89
C PHE A 604 -16.95 -25.24 -13.90
N ASP A 605 -18.03 -25.31 -13.12
CA ASP A 605 -18.95 -26.45 -13.10
C ASP A 605 -19.66 -26.66 -14.44
N ARG A 606 -20.18 -25.59 -15.04
CA ARG A 606 -20.85 -25.66 -16.35
C ARG A 606 -19.88 -26.04 -17.47
N ARG A 607 -18.62 -25.63 -17.36
CA ARG A 607 -17.55 -25.92 -18.33
C ARG A 607 -16.80 -27.22 -18.09
N GLY A 608 -16.98 -27.85 -16.93
CA GLY A 608 -16.23 -29.04 -16.52
C GLY A 608 -14.74 -28.78 -16.33
N PHE A 609 -14.36 -27.55 -15.95
CA PHE A 609 -12.96 -27.20 -15.71
C PHE A 609 -12.48 -27.80 -14.38
N PRO A 610 -11.24 -28.31 -14.32
CA PRO A 610 -10.69 -28.93 -13.11
C PRO A 610 -10.21 -27.88 -12.09
N LEU A 611 -10.94 -26.78 -11.93
CA LEU A 611 -10.56 -25.60 -11.16
C LEU A 611 -11.66 -25.20 -10.15
N ARG A 612 -11.22 -24.57 -9.06
CA ARG A 612 -12.04 -23.89 -8.06
C ARG A 612 -11.45 -22.54 -7.70
N SER A 613 -12.32 -21.57 -7.47
CA SER A 613 -11.96 -20.31 -6.87
C SER A 613 -11.60 -20.53 -5.40
N VAL A 614 -10.49 -19.94 -4.97
CA VAL A 614 -10.09 -19.77 -3.57
C VAL A 614 -9.81 -18.30 -3.31
N GLN A 615 -9.64 -17.90 -2.06
CA GLN A 615 -9.29 -16.52 -1.73
C GLN A 615 -7.95 -16.13 -2.40
N GLY A 616 -7.93 -14.96 -3.04
CA GLY A 616 -6.71 -14.41 -3.63
C GLY A 616 -5.83 -13.68 -2.62
N PHE A 617 -4.77 -13.03 -3.12
CA PHE A 617 -3.79 -12.32 -2.28
C PHE A 617 -4.31 -11.00 -1.67
N ALA A 618 -5.46 -10.49 -2.13
CA ALA A 618 -6.07 -9.25 -1.66
C ALA A 618 -7.60 -9.30 -1.83
N PRO A 619 -8.38 -8.50 -1.06
CA PRO A 619 -9.81 -8.35 -1.28
C PRO A 619 -10.16 -7.99 -2.73
N GLY A 620 -11.17 -8.65 -3.29
CA GLY A 620 -11.56 -8.50 -4.70
C GLY A 620 -10.70 -9.29 -5.70
N CYS A 621 -9.61 -9.93 -5.26
CA CYS A 621 -8.83 -10.87 -6.05
C CYS A 621 -9.15 -12.32 -5.67
N THR A 622 -9.09 -13.21 -6.66
CA THR A 622 -9.42 -14.63 -6.54
C THR A 622 -8.20 -15.47 -6.94
N GLY A 623 -7.83 -16.43 -6.10
CA GLY A 623 -6.86 -17.46 -6.43
C GLY A 623 -7.53 -18.69 -7.04
N LEU A 624 -6.76 -19.58 -7.66
CA LEU A 624 -7.29 -20.80 -8.27
C LEU A 624 -6.59 -22.04 -7.70
N THR A 625 -7.37 -23.07 -7.42
CA THR A 625 -6.87 -24.40 -7.05
C THR A 625 -7.49 -25.48 -7.93
N ARG A 626 -6.82 -26.63 -8.02
CA ARG A 626 -7.30 -27.77 -8.81
C ARG A 626 -8.35 -28.59 -8.06
N THR A 627 -9.29 -29.20 -8.79
CA THR A 627 -10.29 -30.11 -8.20
C THR A 627 -9.82 -31.56 -8.07
N ARG A 628 -8.75 -31.93 -8.77
CA ARG A 628 -8.21 -33.30 -8.84
C ARG A 628 -6.76 -33.28 -9.32
N ASP A 629 -6.02 -34.33 -9.00
CA ASP A 629 -4.68 -34.56 -9.52
C ASP A 629 -4.72 -35.20 -10.92
N PHE A 630 -3.65 -34.99 -11.67
CA PHE A 630 -3.43 -35.54 -13.00
C PHE A 630 -2.14 -36.35 -13.03
N THR A 631 -2.14 -37.41 -13.84
CA THR A 631 -0.99 -38.31 -14.03
C THR A 631 -0.41 -38.25 -15.44
N THR A 632 -0.85 -37.29 -16.26
CA THR A 632 -0.31 -37.01 -17.59
C THR A 632 1.21 -36.84 -17.51
N THR A 633 1.95 -37.59 -18.34
CA THR A 633 3.40 -37.68 -18.22
C THR A 633 4.09 -36.40 -18.67
N VAL A 634 5.17 -36.01 -17.99
CA VAL A 634 5.94 -34.79 -18.29
C VAL A 634 7.40 -35.15 -18.59
N SER A 635 7.96 -34.66 -19.70
CA SER A 635 9.41 -34.71 -19.94
C SER A 635 10.02 -33.35 -19.64
N ILE A 636 10.88 -33.29 -18.63
CA ILE A 636 11.62 -32.10 -18.23
C ILE A 636 12.93 -32.06 -19.03
N VAL A 637 13.07 -31.06 -19.90
CA VAL A 637 14.16 -30.89 -20.85
C VAL A 637 15.07 -29.77 -20.35
N ILE A 638 16.31 -30.12 -19.98
CA ILE A 638 17.28 -29.20 -19.38
C ILE A 638 18.55 -29.13 -20.23
N PRO A 639 18.78 -28.03 -20.98
CA PRO A 639 20.05 -27.80 -21.65
C PRO A 639 21.12 -27.42 -20.62
N THR A 640 22.34 -27.93 -20.76
CA THR A 640 23.45 -27.59 -19.86
C THR A 640 24.80 -27.53 -20.60
N ARG A 641 25.73 -26.75 -20.05
CA ARG A 641 27.14 -26.71 -20.47
C ARG A 641 27.99 -26.14 -19.33
N ASP A 642 28.91 -26.96 -18.81
CA ASP A 642 29.72 -26.63 -17.63
C ASP A 642 28.84 -26.28 -16.41
N HIS A 643 29.41 -25.71 -15.33
CA HIS A 643 28.66 -25.29 -14.12
C HIS A 643 27.74 -26.36 -13.52
N GLY A 644 28.29 -27.55 -13.28
CA GLY A 644 27.55 -28.68 -12.70
C GLY A 644 26.90 -28.39 -11.34
N ASP A 645 27.39 -27.39 -10.59
CA ASP A 645 26.79 -26.91 -9.34
C ASP A 645 25.42 -26.25 -9.55
N GLU A 646 25.24 -25.50 -10.64
CA GLU A 646 23.94 -24.89 -10.98
C GLU A 646 22.94 -25.97 -11.40
N LEU A 647 23.37 -26.90 -12.28
CA LEU A 647 22.55 -28.04 -12.67
C LEU A 647 22.17 -28.89 -11.46
N GLN A 648 23.11 -29.08 -10.52
CA GLN A 648 22.83 -29.82 -9.28
C GLN A 648 21.75 -29.14 -8.46
N ALA A 649 21.85 -27.82 -8.22
CA ALA A 649 20.81 -27.08 -7.50
C ALA A 649 19.44 -27.18 -8.20
N CYS A 650 19.42 -27.10 -9.54
CA CYS A 650 18.21 -27.27 -10.32
C CYS A 650 17.59 -28.66 -10.13
N LEU A 651 18.37 -29.73 -10.31
CA LEU A 651 17.90 -31.10 -10.13
C LEU A 651 17.46 -31.39 -8.68
N ASP A 652 18.22 -30.92 -7.69
CA ASP A 652 17.88 -31.08 -6.28
C ASP A 652 16.53 -30.40 -5.96
N SER A 653 16.26 -29.22 -6.52
CA SER A 653 14.97 -28.52 -6.35
C SER A 653 13.80 -29.26 -6.99
N ILE A 654 14.01 -29.91 -8.16
CA ILE A 654 13.00 -30.73 -8.84
C ILE A 654 12.70 -31.99 -8.01
N LEU A 655 13.74 -32.68 -7.54
CA LEU A 655 13.62 -33.90 -6.74
C LEU A 655 12.98 -33.63 -5.36
N ALA A 656 13.17 -32.43 -4.81
CA ALA A 656 12.50 -31.97 -3.60
C ALA A 656 11.03 -31.56 -3.83
N SER A 657 10.61 -31.37 -5.08
CA SER A 657 9.26 -30.97 -5.49
C SER A 657 8.50 -32.15 -6.13
N ASP A 658 7.24 -31.93 -6.56
CA ASP A 658 6.52 -32.92 -7.35
C ASP A 658 7.26 -33.20 -8.67
N HIS A 659 7.76 -34.42 -8.79
CA HIS A 659 8.34 -35.01 -9.99
C HIS A 659 7.71 -36.38 -10.30
N ALA A 660 6.52 -36.65 -9.77
CA ALA A 660 5.81 -37.88 -10.08
C ALA A 660 5.37 -37.87 -11.55
N HIS A 661 5.39 -39.05 -12.19
CA HIS A 661 5.03 -39.21 -13.61
C HIS A 661 5.83 -38.27 -14.54
N SER A 662 7.09 -37.99 -14.20
CA SER A 662 8.00 -37.27 -15.09
C SER A 662 9.26 -38.05 -15.40
N GLU A 663 9.92 -37.66 -16.48
CA GLU A 663 11.32 -38.01 -16.77
C GLU A 663 12.13 -36.73 -16.89
N ILE A 664 13.42 -36.81 -16.57
CA ILE A 664 14.37 -35.70 -16.71
C ILE A 664 15.36 -36.05 -17.82
N ILE A 665 15.49 -35.15 -18.80
CA ILE A 665 16.39 -35.27 -19.94
C ILE A 665 17.34 -34.07 -19.91
N VAL A 666 18.62 -34.35 -19.66
CA VAL A 666 19.67 -33.35 -19.65
C VAL A 666 20.42 -33.40 -20.98
N ILE A 667 20.50 -32.27 -21.68
CA ILE A 667 21.22 -32.16 -22.96
C ILE A 667 22.51 -31.40 -22.71
N ASP A 668 23.60 -32.14 -22.66
CA ASP A 668 24.94 -31.57 -22.48
C ASP A 668 25.49 -31.06 -23.82
N ASN A 669 25.70 -29.75 -23.92
CA ASN A 669 26.23 -29.08 -25.09
C ASN A 669 27.75 -28.88 -25.02
N GLY A 670 28.48 -29.97 -24.85
CA GLY A 670 29.94 -29.98 -24.89
C GLY A 670 30.59 -29.42 -23.63
N THR A 671 30.13 -29.86 -22.45
CA THR A 671 30.79 -29.62 -21.17
C THR A 671 32.26 -30.06 -21.23
N THR A 672 33.14 -29.19 -20.74
CA THR A 672 34.60 -29.42 -20.70
C THR A 672 35.16 -29.44 -19.29
N ASP A 673 34.44 -28.86 -18.31
CA ASP A 673 34.82 -28.90 -16.91
C ASP A 673 34.75 -30.34 -16.33
N PRO A 674 35.85 -30.87 -15.77
CA PRO A 674 35.88 -32.22 -15.23
C PRO A 674 34.86 -32.49 -14.11
N ALA A 675 34.59 -31.51 -13.24
CA ALA A 675 33.64 -31.71 -12.14
C ALA A 675 32.20 -31.84 -12.66
N SER A 676 31.84 -31.04 -13.65
CA SER A 676 30.55 -31.08 -14.34
C SER A 676 30.39 -32.38 -15.14
N LEU A 677 31.46 -32.87 -15.79
CA LEU A 677 31.44 -34.17 -16.47
C LEU A 677 31.21 -35.33 -15.51
N GLU A 678 31.86 -35.30 -14.34
CA GLU A 678 31.67 -36.32 -13.30
C GLU A 678 30.22 -36.32 -12.80
N TYR A 679 29.66 -35.13 -12.50
CA TYR A 679 28.28 -35.01 -12.07
C TYR A 679 27.28 -35.52 -13.13
N LEU A 680 27.49 -35.21 -14.41
CA LEU A 680 26.67 -35.72 -15.51
C LEU A 680 26.72 -37.26 -15.59
N ASN A 681 27.90 -37.87 -15.41
CA ASN A 681 28.02 -39.33 -15.39
C ASN A 681 27.32 -39.93 -14.17
N GLN A 682 27.37 -39.25 -13.02
CA GLN A 682 26.72 -39.68 -11.79
C GLN A 682 25.20 -39.71 -11.94
N ILE A 683 24.57 -38.61 -12.40
CA ILE A 683 23.11 -38.54 -12.54
C ILE A 683 22.56 -39.52 -13.59
N GLU A 684 23.36 -39.87 -14.60
CA GLU A 684 23.02 -40.91 -15.58
C GLU A 684 23.12 -42.31 -14.98
N ALA A 685 24.20 -42.59 -14.24
CA ALA A 685 24.42 -43.89 -13.59
C ALA A 685 23.38 -44.19 -12.50
N ASP A 686 22.99 -43.16 -11.73
CA ASP A 686 22.00 -43.27 -10.66
C ASP A 686 20.55 -43.30 -11.19
N GLY A 687 20.36 -43.06 -12.49
CA GLY A 687 19.04 -43.05 -13.14
C GLY A 687 18.20 -41.79 -12.84
N THR A 688 18.81 -40.77 -12.23
CA THR A 688 18.18 -39.48 -11.93
C THR A 688 17.76 -38.75 -13.20
N ALA A 689 18.60 -38.76 -14.23
CA ALA A 689 18.32 -38.11 -15.51
C ALA A 689 18.93 -38.90 -16.67
N ARG A 690 18.29 -38.83 -17.83
CA ARG A 690 18.86 -39.31 -19.10
C ARG A 690 19.72 -38.21 -19.69
N VAL A 691 21.02 -38.47 -19.84
CA VAL A 691 21.98 -37.49 -20.39
C VAL A 691 22.17 -37.73 -21.89
N ILE A 692 22.01 -36.68 -22.70
CA ILE A 692 22.23 -36.70 -24.14
C ILE A 692 23.38 -35.75 -24.47
N ARG A 693 24.47 -36.29 -25.00
CA ARG A 693 25.65 -35.50 -25.39
C ARG A 693 25.45 -34.92 -26.80
N HIS A 694 25.64 -33.61 -26.95
CA HIS A 694 25.58 -32.89 -28.22
C HIS A 694 26.73 -31.89 -28.34
N ASP A 695 27.89 -32.38 -28.79
CA ASP A 695 29.10 -31.57 -29.00
C ASP A 695 29.00 -30.80 -30.33
N ALA A 696 28.36 -29.63 -30.27
CA ALA A 696 28.18 -28.70 -31.39
C ALA A 696 28.19 -27.25 -30.90
N PRO A 697 28.40 -26.25 -31.78
CA PRO A 697 28.29 -24.84 -31.40
C PRO A 697 26.93 -24.54 -30.75
N PHE A 698 26.94 -23.72 -29.69
CA PHE A 698 25.74 -23.42 -28.92
C PHE A 698 24.59 -22.90 -29.81
N ASN A 699 23.43 -23.54 -29.67
CA ASN A 699 22.17 -23.17 -30.29
C ASN A 699 21.05 -23.65 -29.37
N PHE A 700 20.49 -22.73 -28.59
CA PHE A 700 19.46 -23.02 -27.58
C PHE A 700 18.25 -23.73 -28.21
N SER A 701 17.81 -23.25 -29.38
CA SER A 701 16.68 -23.84 -30.12
C SER A 701 16.95 -25.28 -30.54
N GLU A 702 18.12 -25.56 -31.12
CA GLU A 702 18.45 -26.93 -31.54
C GLU A 702 18.61 -27.88 -30.35
N ILE A 703 19.25 -27.43 -29.27
CA ILE A 703 19.46 -28.23 -28.05
C ILE A 703 18.10 -28.64 -27.44
N ASN A 704 17.16 -27.70 -27.32
CA ASN A 704 15.82 -27.99 -26.84
C ASN A 704 15.02 -28.89 -27.80
N ASN A 705 15.16 -28.70 -29.12
CA ASN A 705 14.55 -29.59 -30.11
C ASN A 705 15.08 -31.03 -30.03
N ILE A 706 16.38 -31.23 -29.75
CA ILE A 706 16.95 -32.56 -29.50
C ILE A 706 16.30 -33.19 -28.27
N GLY A 707 16.19 -32.44 -27.18
CA GLY A 707 15.52 -32.87 -25.95
C GLY A 707 14.07 -33.28 -26.21
N ALA A 708 13.30 -32.44 -26.91
CA ALA A 708 11.91 -32.69 -27.28
C ALA A 708 11.75 -33.95 -28.16
N ARG A 709 12.69 -34.24 -29.07
CA ARG A 709 12.66 -35.47 -29.88
C ARG A 709 12.98 -36.73 -29.08
N ALA A 710 13.72 -36.59 -27.97
CA ALA A 710 14.07 -37.71 -27.10
C ALA A 710 13.03 -37.98 -26.00
N ALA A 711 12.15 -36.99 -25.74
CA ALA A 711 11.07 -37.02 -24.77
C ALA A 711 9.98 -38.05 -25.11
N THR A 712 9.40 -38.62 -24.06
CA THR A 712 8.30 -39.60 -24.11
C THR A 712 7.02 -39.10 -23.41
N GLY A 713 7.10 -37.95 -22.74
CA GLY A 713 6.00 -37.30 -22.03
C GLY A 713 4.98 -36.69 -22.98
N GLU A 714 3.71 -36.68 -22.54
CA GLU A 714 2.62 -35.99 -23.23
C GLU A 714 2.74 -34.45 -23.10
N ILE A 715 3.44 -33.98 -22.07
CA ILE A 715 3.79 -32.58 -21.82
C ILE A 715 5.31 -32.44 -21.84
N LEU A 716 5.81 -31.41 -22.52
CA LEU A 716 7.21 -31.00 -22.48
C LEU A 716 7.36 -29.82 -21.51
N CYS A 717 8.33 -29.90 -20.60
CA CYS A 717 8.74 -28.81 -19.73
C CYS A 717 10.15 -28.37 -20.13
N PHE A 718 10.30 -27.20 -20.76
CA PHE A 718 11.61 -26.61 -21.03
C PHE A 718 12.03 -25.80 -19.81
N LEU A 719 13.23 -26.07 -19.30
CA LEU A 719 13.72 -25.52 -18.04
C LEU A 719 15.21 -25.24 -18.14
N ASN A 720 15.66 -24.04 -17.78
CA ASN A 720 17.08 -23.73 -17.75
C ASN A 720 17.81 -24.46 -16.61
N ASN A 721 19.11 -24.72 -16.77
CA ASN A 721 19.91 -25.39 -15.74
C ASN A 721 20.20 -24.52 -14.50
N ASP A 722 19.97 -23.21 -14.56
CA ASP A 722 20.22 -22.24 -13.48
C ASP A 722 18.93 -21.77 -12.78
N THR A 723 17.88 -22.58 -12.84
CA THR A 723 16.62 -22.38 -12.11
C THR A 723 16.50 -23.25 -10.87
N GLU A 724 15.77 -22.78 -9.86
CA GLU A 724 15.37 -23.58 -8.70
C GLU A 724 13.85 -23.51 -8.51
N VAL A 725 13.18 -24.66 -8.42
CA VAL A 725 11.73 -24.75 -8.24
C VAL A 725 11.36 -24.38 -6.80
N LEU A 726 10.49 -23.38 -6.62
CA LEU A 726 9.94 -23.02 -5.30
C LEU A 726 8.57 -23.65 -5.04
N THR A 727 7.75 -23.77 -6.10
CA THR A 727 6.40 -24.32 -5.98
C THR A 727 6.43 -25.85 -5.92
N THR A 728 6.03 -26.40 -4.77
CA THR A 728 6.09 -27.85 -4.53
C THR A 728 5.21 -28.68 -5.46
N ASP A 729 4.03 -28.18 -5.86
CA ASP A 729 3.09 -28.88 -6.74
C ASP A 729 3.10 -28.37 -8.20
N TRP A 730 4.19 -27.73 -8.63
CA TRP A 730 4.34 -27.05 -9.93
C TRP A 730 3.90 -27.90 -11.14
N LEU A 731 4.24 -29.20 -11.19
CA LEU A 731 3.80 -30.09 -12.28
C LEU A 731 2.28 -30.34 -12.25
N GLN A 732 1.66 -30.49 -11.07
CA GLN A 732 0.20 -30.62 -10.97
C GLN A 732 -0.51 -29.36 -11.45
N ARG A 733 0.03 -28.19 -11.15
CA ARG A 733 -0.52 -26.91 -11.63
C ARG A 733 -0.47 -26.83 -13.15
N ALA A 734 0.70 -27.11 -13.74
CA ALA A 734 0.86 -27.15 -15.19
C ALA A 734 -0.08 -28.16 -15.86
N ARG A 735 -0.19 -29.40 -15.32
CA ARG A 735 -1.12 -30.43 -15.82
C ARG A 735 -2.58 -29.98 -15.75
N THR A 736 -2.97 -29.35 -14.64
CA THR A 736 -4.34 -28.86 -14.43
C THR A 736 -4.72 -27.84 -15.49
N LEU A 737 -3.85 -26.87 -15.76
CA LEU A 737 -4.09 -25.84 -16.76
C LEU A 737 -4.03 -26.39 -18.18
N LEU A 738 -3.11 -27.29 -18.50
CA LEU A 738 -3.03 -27.93 -19.82
C LEU A 738 -4.19 -28.90 -20.09
N ALA A 739 -4.91 -29.32 -19.05
CA ALA A 739 -6.17 -30.06 -19.16
C ALA A 739 -7.39 -29.14 -19.42
N VAL A 740 -7.26 -27.82 -19.25
CA VAL A 740 -8.31 -26.86 -19.63
C VAL A 740 -8.37 -26.77 -21.17
N PRO A 741 -9.55 -26.97 -21.79
CA PRO A 741 -9.69 -26.91 -23.25
C PRO A 741 -9.15 -25.62 -23.86
N GLY A 742 -8.27 -25.77 -24.85
CA GLY A 742 -7.67 -24.66 -25.60
C GLY A 742 -6.36 -24.11 -25.02
N VAL A 743 -5.95 -24.46 -23.79
CA VAL A 743 -4.65 -24.02 -23.23
C VAL A 743 -3.54 -24.89 -23.81
N GLY A 744 -2.70 -24.38 -24.70
CA GLY A 744 -1.60 -25.16 -25.30
C GLY A 744 -0.29 -25.06 -24.53
N MET A 745 -0.10 -23.98 -23.77
CA MET A 745 1.15 -23.68 -23.09
C MET A 745 0.91 -22.98 -21.75
N VAL A 746 1.76 -23.26 -20.76
CA VAL A 746 1.76 -22.65 -19.43
C VAL A 746 3.15 -22.07 -19.14
N GLY A 747 3.21 -20.82 -18.68
CA GLY A 747 4.45 -20.17 -18.23
C GLY A 747 4.51 -20.00 -16.72
N ALA A 748 5.72 -19.97 -16.18
CA ALA A 748 5.99 -19.74 -14.77
C ALA A 748 6.29 -18.26 -14.45
N ARG A 749 6.19 -17.92 -13.17
CA ARG A 749 6.71 -16.70 -12.58
C ARG A 749 8.15 -16.92 -12.11
N LEU A 750 9.07 -16.06 -12.54
CA LEU A 750 10.49 -16.15 -12.20
C LEU A 750 10.89 -14.98 -11.33
N LEU A 751 11.58 -15.29 -10.24
CA LEU A 751 12.19 -14.33 -9.34
C LEU A 751 13.70 -14.33 -9.52
N TYR A 752 14.31 -13.17 -9.36
CA TYR A 752 15.74 -13.10 -9.09
C TYR A 752 16.04 -13.70 -7.71
N PRO A 753 17.31 -14.10 -7.45
CA PRO A 753 17.71 -14.61 -6.14
C PRO A 753 17.47 -13.63 -4.97
N ASP A 754 17.32 -12.33 -5.24
CA ASP A 754 16.99 -11.31 -4.25
C ASP A 754 15.48 -11.19 -3.94
N GLY A 755 14.64 -12.02 -4.58
CA GLY A 755 13.19 -12.04 -4.41
C GLY A 755 12.43 -11.01 -5.26
N THR A 756 13.11 -10.20 -6.07
CA THR A 756 12.46 -9.29 -7.01
C THR A 756 11.96 -10.05 -8.24
N LEU A 757 10.89 -9.54 -8.87
CA LEU A 757 10.27 -10.12 -10.04
C LEU A 757 11.16 -9.95 -11.26
N GLN A 758 11.57 -11.07 -11.85
CA GLN A 758 12.32 -11.09 -13.11
C GLN A 758 11.37 -11.26 -14.30
N HIS A 759 10.39 -12.17 -14.19
CA HIS A 759 9.51 -12.52 -15.29
C HIS A 759 8.15 -12.99 -14.83
N PHE A 760 7.09 -12.49 -15.46
CA PHE A 760 5.78 -13.12 -15.45
C PHE A 760 5.06 -12.78 -16.76
N GLY A 761 5.40 -13.55 -17.81
CA GLY A 761 4.98 -13.27 -19.17
C GLY A 761 5.78 -12.16 -19.87
N LEU A 762 5.59 -12.06 -21.18
CA LEU A 762 6.22 -11.05 -22.04
C LEU A 762 5.16 -10.24 -22.78
N ILE A 763 5.42 -8.93 -22.89
CA ILE A 763 4.67 -8.02 -23.74
C ILE A 763 5.40 -7.88 -25.07
N THR A 764 4.73 -8.19 -26.18
CA THR A 764 5.34 -8.05 -27.51
C THR A 764 5.46 -6.59 -27.93
N GLY A 765 6.45 -6.27 -28.76
CA GLY A 765 6.73 -4.91 -29.23
C GLY A 765 7.48 -4.04 -28.22
N MET A 766 7.70 -4.54 -26.99
CA MET A 766 8.44 -3.86 -25.92
C MET A 766 9.96 -4.03 -26.05
N ALA A 767 10.71 -3.22 -25.30
CA ALA A 767 12.18 -3.16 -25.22
C ALA A 767 12.87 -2.54 -26.45
N ASP A 768 14.20 -2.35 -26.39
CA ASP A 768 14.99 -1.59 -27.38
C ASP A 768 14.89 -2.14 -28.82
N HIS A 769 14.85 -3.46 -28.97
CA HIS A 769 14.68 -4.12 -30.26
C HIS A 769 13.21 -4.22 -30.70
N LYS A 770 12.29 -3.78 -29.83
CA LYS A 770 10.84 -3.79 -30.02
C LYS A 770 10.28 -5.15 -30.42
N VAL A 771 10.78 -6.21 -29.78
CA VAL A 771 10.32 -7.59 -30.01
C VAL A 771 9.50 -8.06 -28.83
N ALA A 772 10.09 -8.13 -27.64
CA ALA A 772 9.39 -8.50 -26.42
C ALA A 772 10.15 -7.98 -25.19
N GLY A 773 9.42 -7.72 -24.10
CA GLY A 773 9.97 -7.32 -22.81
C GLY A 773 9.10 -7.80 -21.65
N ALA A 774 9.71 -7.98 -20.48
CA ALA A 774 8.99 -8.36 -19.26
C ALA A 774 8.34 -7.13 -18.61
N PRO A 775 7.03 -7.16 -18.31
CA PRO A 775 6.40 -6.13 -17.49
C PRO A 775 6.85 -6.30 -16.02
N HIS A 776 6.69 -5.24 -15.21
CA HIS A 776 6.94 -5.28 -13.76
C HIS A 776 8.38 -5.68 -13.32
N LEU A 777 9.34 -5.69 -14.26
CA LEU A 777 10.72 -6.07 -14.01
C LEU A 777 11.33 -5.29 -12.84
N GLY A 778 11.91 -6.01 -11.88
CA GLY A 778 12.59 -5.45 -10.71
C GLY A 778 11.66 -5.00 -9.57
N GLN A 779 10.35 -5.19 -9.69
CA GLN A 779 9.42 -4.95 -8.58
C GLN A 779 9.59 -6.02 -7.49
N PRO A 780 9.24 -5.74 -6.23
CA PRO A 780 9.18 -6.77 -5.20
C PRO A 780 8.30 -7.95 -5.63
N GLY A 781 8.72 -9.18 -5.34
CA GLY A 781 7.98 -10.39 -5.76
C GLY A 781 6.59 -10.55 -5.12
N ASP A 782 6.28 -9.80 -4.07
CA ASP A 782 4.96 -9.73 -3.41
C ASP A 782 4.08 -8.57 -3.91
N ASP A 783 4.62 -7.65 -4.73
CA ASP A 783 3.87 -6.53 -5.31
C ASP A 783 2.75 -7.07 -6.23
N ALA A 784 1.55 -6.52 -6.08
CA ALA A 784 0.41 -6.85 -6.92
C ALA A 784 0.59 -6.33 -8.36
N GLY A 785 1.43 -5.30 -8.54
CA GLY A 785 1.64 -4.62 -9.80
C GLY A 785 0.36 -3.96 -10.34
N TYR A 786 0.41 -3.56 -11.61
CA TYR A 786 -0.72 -2.93 -12.32
C TYR A 786 -2.02 -3.74 -12.21
N PHE A 787 -2.97 -3.27 -11.39
CA PHE A 787 -4.28 -3.91 -11.14
C PHE A 787 -4.19 -5.41 -10.80
N GLY A 788 -3.16 -5.83 -10.05
CA GLY A 788 -2.98 -7.23 -9.65
C GLY A 788 -2.30 -8.12 -10.69
N LYS A 789 -2.00 -7.60 -11.90
CA LYS A 789 -1.46 -8.40 -13.01
C LYS A 789 -0.08 -9.02 -12.75
N ALA A 790 0.66 -8.63 -11.72
CA ALA A 790 1.91 -9.34 -11.38
C ALA A 790 1.66 -10.66 -10.65
N ARG A 791 0.44 -10.88 -10.12
CA ARG A 791 0.08 -11.99 -9.24
C ARG A 791 -1.24 -12.68 -9.56
N LEU A 792 -1.88 -12.32 -10.67
CA LEU A 792 -3.10 -12.97 -11.16
C LEU A 792 -2.78 -13.88 -12.35
N MET A 793 -3.43 -15.04 -12.38
CA MET A 793 -3.42 -15.91 -13.55
C MET A 793 -4.01 -15.17 -14.75
N GLN A 794 -3.31 -15.21 -15.87
CA GLN A 794 -3.72 -14.47 -17.07
C GLN A 794 -3.08 -15.08 -18.31
N GLN A 795 -3.57 -14.68 -19.47
CA GLN A 795 -2.94 -14.99 -20.73
C GLN A 795 -1.84 -14.00 -21.08
N PHE A 796 -0.83 -14.52 -21.78
CA PHE A 796 0.27 -13.73 -22.32
C PHE A 796 0.46 -14.02 -23.80
N ALA A 797 1.01 -13.05 -24.53
CA ALA A 797 1.38 -13.27 -25.92
C ALA A 797 2.58 -14.23 -26.03
N ALA A 798 3.49 -14.18 -25.06
CA ALA A 798 4.61 -15.10 -24.93
C ALA A 798 5.04 -15.26 -23.46
N VAL A 799 5.69 -16.38 -23.17
CA VAL A 799 6.35 -16.70 -21.89
C VAL A 799 7.76 -17.20 -22.19
N THR A 800 8.67 -17.16 -21.23
CA THR A 800 10.07 -17.55 -21.48
C THR A 800 10.31 -19.06 -21.36
N ALA A 801 11.27 -19.57 -22.14
CA ALA A 801 11.72 -20.95 -22.05
C ALA A 801 12.62 -21.25 -20.84
N ALA A 802 12.89 -20.27 -19.98
CA ALA A 802 13.54 -20.53 -18.69
C ALA A 802 12.68 -21.44 -17.80
N CYS A 803 11.35 -21.36 -17.90
CA CYS A 803 10.42 -22.40 -17.45
C CYS A 803 9.09 -22.28 -18.20
N MET A 804 8.82 -23.21 -19.12
CA MET A 804 7.55 -23.31 -19.84
C MET A 804 7.09 -24.76 -20.01
N PHE A 805 5.78 -24.97 -19.99
CA PHE A 805 5.13 -26.25 -20.27
C PHE A 805 4.33 -26.16 -21.55
N VAL A 806 4.41 -27.17 -22.40
CA VAL A 806 3.65 -27.24 -23.65
C VAL A 806 3.22 -28.68 -23.92
N ARG A 807 2.00 -28.89 -24.44
CA ARG A 807 1.62 -30.23 -24.91
C ARG A 807 2.55 -30.67 -26.04
N ALA A 808 3.03 -31.91 -26.01
CA ALA A 808 3.94 -32.42 -27.04
C ALA A 808 3.34 -32.33 -28.46
N GLU A 809 2.03 -32.60 -28.59
CA GLU A 809 1.29 -32.43 -29.85
C GLU A 809 1.25 -30.97 -30.34
N VAL A 810 1.13 -30.00 -29.43
CA VAL A 810 1.08 -28.56 -29.76
C VAL A 810 2.46 -28.05 -30.14
N PHE A 811 3.50 -28.52 -29.45
CA PHE A 811 4.89 -28.24 -29.81
C PHE A 811 5.22 -28.77 -31.22
N ALA A 812 4.77 -29.98 -31.53
CA ALA A 812 4.94 -30.58 -32.86
C ALA A 812 4.14 -29.83 -33.94
N GLU A 813 2.90 -29.44 -33.65
CA GLU A 813 2.06 -28.61 -34.53
C GLU A 813 2.71 -27.26 -34.84
N ALA A 814 3.32 -26.63 -33.83
CA ALA A 814 4.05 -25.36 -33.97
C ALA A 814 5.41 -25.49 -34.67
N GLY A 815 5.86 -26.72 -34.97
CA GLY A 815 7.15 -26.99 -35.62
C GLY A 815 8.37 -26.82 -34.70
N GLY A 816 8.18 -26.78 -33.38
CA GLY A 816 9.24 -26.63 -32.38
C GLY A 816 9.95 -25.27 -32.39
N PHE A 817 11.10 -25.21 -31.70
CA PHE A 817 11.95 -24.01 -31.71
C PHE A 817 12.60 -23.82 -33.08
N ASP A 818 12.77 -22.57 -33.53
CA ASP A 818 13.44 -22.27 -34.80
C ASP A 818 14.97 -22.23 -34.62
N PRO A 819 15.74 -23.14 -35.25
CA PRO A 819 17.20 -23.16 -35.11
C PRO A 819 17.91 -21.91 -35.65
N ASP A 820 17.26 -21.08 -36.46
CA ASP A 820 17.81 -19.80 -36.93
C ASP A 820 17.78 -18.72 -35.83
N LEU A 821 16.91 -18.86 -34.83
CA LEU A 821 16.89 -18.07 -33.60
C LEU A 821 17.72 -18.79 -32.53
N ARG A 822 19.03 -18.62 -32.57
CA ARG A 822 19.99 -19.45 -31.83
C ARG A 822 20.04 -19.15 -30.34
N VAL A 823 19.84 -17.90 -29.94
CA VAL A 823 20.00 -17.46 -28.54
C VAL A 823 18.81 -16.67 -28.03
N ALA A 824 18.35 -15.65 -28.75
CA ALA A 824 17.27 -14.78 -28.31
C ALA A 824 15.97 -15.01 -29.10
N TYR A 825 14.84 -14.65 -28.48
CA TYR A 825 13.48 -14.62 -29.06
C TYR A 825 12.94 -15.95 -29.60
N ASN A 826 13.65 -17.06 -29.41
CA ASN A 826 13.19 -18.40 -29.83
C ASN A 826 11.94 -18.85 -29.09
N ASP A 827 11.83 -18.51 -27.80
CA ASP A 827 10.66 -18.73 -26.95
C ASP A 827 9.48 -17.86 -27.39
N VAL A 828 9.73 -16.59 -27.72
CA VAL A 828 8.73 -15.68 -28.29
C VAL A 828 8.19 -16.21 -29.62
N ASP A 829 9.06 -16.61 -30.55
CA ASP A 829 8.64 -17.19 -31.85
C ASP A 829 7.79 -18.45 -31.66
N LEU A 830 8.20 -19.37 -30.77
CA LEU A 830 7.43 -20.56 -30.46
C LEU A 830 6.04 -20.21 -29.90
N CYS A 831 5.97 -19.28 -28.94
CA CYS A 831 4.70 -18.81 -28.38
C CYS A 831 3.78 -18.22 -29.45
N LEU A 832 4.32 -17.40 -30.35
CA LEU A 832 3.54 -16.80 -31.44
C LEU A 832 3.04 -17.86 -32.44
N LYS A 833 3.82 -18.90 -32.74
CA LYS A 833 3.37 -20.04 -33.56
C LYS A 833 2.24 -20.83 -32.88
N VAL A 834 2.37 -21.11 -31.58
CA VAL A 834 1.34 -21.79 -30.77
C VAL A 834 0.03 -21.00 -30.75
N ARG A 835 0.11 -19.67 -30.59
CA ARG A 835 -1.05 -18.79 -30.66
C ARG A 835 -1.66 -18.72 -32.06
N ALA A 836 -0.84 -18.69 -33.11
CA ALA A 836 -1.31 -18.70 -34.49
C ALA A 836 -2.05 -20.01 -34.85
N ALA A 837 -1.72 -21.12 -34.18
CA ALA A 837 -2.44 -22.39 -34.26
C ALA A 837 -3.75 -22.43 -33.44
N GLY A 838 -4.10 -21.34 -32.74
CA GLY A 838 -5.35 -21.21 -31.99
C GLY A 838 -5.28 -21.67 -30.53
N HIS A 839 -4.09 -21.95 -30.01
CA HIS A 839 -3.90 -22.32 -28.60
C HIS A 839 -3.62 -21.12 -27.71
N LYS A 840 -4.10 -21.17 -26.48
CA LYS A 840 -3.88 -20.16 -25.44
C LYS A 840 -2.58 -20.41 -24.69
N ILE A 841 -1.94 -19.33 -24.26
CA ILE A 841 -0.75 -19.35 -23.41
C ILE A 841 -1.12 -18.68 -22.10
N VAL A 842 -1.01 -19.41 -21.00
CA VAL A 842 -1.45 -18.96 -19.67
C VAL A 842 -0.24 -18.87 -18.73
N GLY A 843 -0.05 -17.75 -18.05
CA GLY A 843 0.89 -17.64 -16.95
C GLY A 843 0.21 -17.99 -15.62
N ASP A 844 0.80 -18.90 -14.87
CA ASP A 844 0.35 -19.22 -13.50
C ASP A 844 1.29 -18.54 -12.50
N PRO A 845 0.83 -17.52 -11.74
CA PRO A 845 1.68 -16.78 -10.83
C PRO A 845 2.19 -17.66 -9.67
N ASP A 846 1.50 -18.77 -9.40
CA ASP A 846 1.82 -19.69 -8.32
C ASP A 846 2.76 -20.82 -8.78
N ILE A 847 3.12 -20.91 -10.07
CA ILE A 847 4.29 -21.69 -10.52
C ILE A 847 5.48 -20.75 -10.43
N THR A 848 6.16 -20.73 -9.28
CA THR A 848 7.26 -19.80 -8.99
C THR A 848 8.60 -20.55 -8.95
N LEU A 849 9.60 -19.97 -9.61
CA LEU A 849 10.98 -20.44 -9.59
C LEU A 849 11.94 -19.27 -9.33
N ILE A 850 13.11 -19.57 -8.76
CA ILE A 850 14.25 -18.65 -8.82
C ILE A 850 14.99 -18.90 -10.13
N HIS A 851 15.43 -17.85 -10.81
CA HIS A 851 16.29 -17.95 -11.99
C HIS A 851 17.47 -16.99 -11.81
N LYS A 852 18.68 -17.55 -11.71
CA LYS A 852 19.88 -16.81 -11.30
C LYS A 852 20.46 -15.91 -12.39
N GLU A 853 20.03 -16.09 -13.63
CA GLU A 853 20.34 -15.31 -14.84
C GLU A 853 21.62 -14.47 -14.74
N SER A 854 22.80 -15.09 -14.63
CA SER A 854 24.14 -14.51 -14.90
C SER A 854 25.28 -15.38 -14.36
N LYS A 855 25.88 -16.21 -15.23
CA LYS A 855 27.33 -16.53 -15.16
C LYS A 855 27.91 -17.08 -16.48
N SER A 856 27.17 -17.91 -17.22
CA SER A 856 27.69 -18.53 -18.46
C SER A 856 27.52 -17.66 -19.71
N ARG A 857 26.47 -16.82 -19.77
CA ARG A 857 26.05 -16.13 -21.01
C ARG A 857 26.91 -14.90 -21.36
N GLY A 858 27.39 -14.12 -20.39
CA GLY A 858 28.04 -12.81 -20.58
C GLY A 858 27.15 -11.76 -21.27
N SER A 859 27.61 -10.52 -21.42
CA SER A 859 26.80 -9.40 -21.93
C SER A 859 26.60 -9.43 -23.47
N ASP A 860 25.39 -9.13 -23.92
CA ASP A 860 25.06 -8.89 -25.35
C ASP A 860 25.27 -7.41 -25.76
N ALA A 861 25.90 -6.59 -24.93
CA ALA A 861 26.03 -5.14 -25.16
C ALA A 861 27.07 -4.74 -26.23
N SER A 862 27.93 -5.67 -26.70
CA SER A 862 28.94 -5.34 -27.72
C SER A 862 29.46 -6.56 -28.49
N GLY A 863 30.06 -6.30 -29.66
CA GLY A 863 30.72 -7.30 -30.51
C GLY A 863 29.74 -8.23 -31.25
N GLU A 864 30.22 -9.43 -31.58
CA GLU A 864 29.49 -10.46 -32.35
C GLU A 864 28.13 -10.84 -31.72
N ARG A 865 28.00 -10.71 -30.40
CA ARG A 865 26.77 -11.01 -29.65
C ARG A 865 25.67 -9.97 -29.87
N ALA A 866 26.03 -8.69 -29.91
CA ALA A 866 25.12 -7.61 -30.24
C ALA A 866 24.65 -7.70 -31.70
N GLU A 867 25.57 -8.03 -32.62
CA GLU A 867 25.25 -8.25 -34.04
C GLU A 867 24.29 -9.42 -34.23
N ARG A 868 24.52 -10.54 -33.53
CA ARG A 868 23.58 -11.69 -33.51
C ARG A 868 22.21 -11.29 -32.99
N LEU A 869 22.13 -10.63 -31.83
CA LEU A 869 20.87 -10.20 -31.23
C LEU A 869 20.08 -9.28 -32.19
N ALA A 870 20.77 -8.35 -32.85
CA ALA A 870 20.15 -7.48 -33.85
C ALA A 870 19.62 -8.25 -35.08
N ALA A 871 20.33 -9.30 -35.54
CA ALA A 871 19.89 -10.14 -36.64
C ALA A 871 18.67 -11.02 -36.27
N GLU A 872 18.67 -11.61 -35.06
CA GLU A 872 17.54 -12.37 -34.53
C GLU A 872 16.31 -11.46 -34.33
N ALA A 873 16.50 -10.25 -33.81
CA ALA A 873 15.45 -9.23 -33.71
C ALA A 873 14.89 -8.83 -35.08
N ALA A 874 15.75 -8.66 -36.09
CA ALA A 874 15.32 -8.36 -37.46
C ALA A 874 14.47 -9.49 -38.06
N THR A 875 14.85 -10.74 -37.80
CA THR A 875 14.08 -11.93 -38.21
C THR A 875 12.68 -11.93 -37.57
N MET A 876 12.59 -11.64 -36.27
CA MET A 876 11.31 -11.51 -35.56
C MET A 876 10.46 -10.37 -36.10
N ARG A 877 11.07 -9.23 -36.42
CA ARG A 877 10.36 -8.09 -37.01
C ARG A 877 9.87 -8.39 -38.43
N ASP A 878 10.65 -9.06 -39.26
CA ASP A 878 10.23 -9.45 -40.61
C ASP A 878 9.05 -10.44 -40.58
N ARG A 879 9.11 -11.42 -39.67
CA ARG A 879 8.11 -12.48 -39.55
C ARG A 879 6.82 -12.03 -38.85
N TRP A 880 6.93 -11.26 -37.77
CA TRP A 880 5.83 -11.04 -36.81
C TRP A 880 5.45 -9.57 -36.59
N ALA A 881 5.94 -8.61 -37.38
CA ALA A 881 5.72 -7.17 -37.16
C ALA A 881 4.30 -6.80 -36.69
N GLN A 882 3.26 -7.27 -37.40
CA GLN A 882 1.87 -6.95 -37.08
C GLN A 882 1.43 -7.44 -35.71
N VAL A 883 1.89 -8.64 -35.30
CA VAL A 883 1.55 -9.23 -34.01
C VAL A 883 2.36 -8.56 -32.90
N LEU A 884 3.64 -8.28 -33.15
CA LEU A 884 4.50 -7.63 -32.17
C LEU A 884 4.00 -6.24 -31.78
N ASP A 885 3.53 -5.45 -32.74
CA ASP A 885 3.04 -4.09 -32.48
C ASP A 885 1.64 -4.06 -31.84
N ASN A 886 0.93 -5.20 -31.78
CA ASN A 886 -0.45 -5.31 -31.30
C ASN A 886 -0.62 -6.51 -30.34
N ASP A 887 0.08 -6.48 -29.21
CA ASP A 887 -0.15 -7.44 -28.13
C ASP A 887 -1.61 -7.33 -27.62
N PRO A 888 -2.41 -8.42 -27.67
CA PRO A 888 -3.81 -8.34 -27.26
C PRO A 888 -3.99 -8.19 -25.75
N PHE A 889 -3.02 -8.62 -24.92
CA PHE A 889 -3.16 -8.61 -23.46
C PHE A 889 -2.54 -7.35 -22.82
N TYR A 890 -2.03 -6.43 -23.65
CA TYR A 890 -1.46 -5.14 -23.25
C TYR A 890 -2.14 -3.98 -23.96
N SER A 891 -2.68 -3.03 -23.19
CA SER A 891 -3.51 -1.97 -23.74
C SER A 891 -2.76 -1.09 -24.76
N PRO A 892 -3.39 -0.69 -25.88
CA PRO A 892 -2.84 0.29 -26.81
C PRO A 892 -2.67 1.69 -26.21
N ASN A 893 -3.31 1.97 -25.07
CA ASN A 893 -3.16 3.21 -24.33
C ASN A 893 -1.91 3.22 -23.43
N LEU A 894 -1.17 2.11 -23.34
CA LEU A 894 0.05 1.97 -22.54
C LEU A 894 1.31 1.92 -23.42
N SER A 895 2.40 2.47 -22.89
CA SER A 895 3.68 2.60 -23.58
C SER A 895 4.36 1.23 -23.75
N LEU A 896 4.98 1.01 -24.92
CA LEU A 896 5.85 -0.13 -25.18
C LEU A 896 7.33 0.19 -24.89
N GLU A 897 7.64 1.44 -24.51
CA GLU A 897 9.02 1.84 -24.21
C GLU A 897 9.46 1.41 -22.81
N ARG A 898 8.50 1.21 -21.89
CA ARG A 898 8.75 0.88 -20.48
C ARG A 898 7.73 -0.16 -20.00
N GLY A 899 8.16 -1.08 -19.14
CA GLY A 899 7.33 -2.12 -18.52
C GLY A 899 6.54 -1.68 -17.28
N ASP A 900 6.36 -0.38 -17.06
CA ASP A 900 5.79 0.23 -15.85
C ASP A 900 4.37 0.82 -16.05
N PHE A 901 3.69 0.47 -17.15
CA PHE A 901 2.29 0.81 -17.42
C PHE A 901 2.00 2.32 -17.45
N VAL A 902 2.96 3.13 -17.89
CA VAL A 902 2.72 4.55 -18.22
C VAL A 902 1.93 4.67 -19.53
N VAL A 903 1.12 5.72 -19.67
CA VAL A 903 0.30 5.90 -20.89
C VAL A 903 1.18 6.20 -22.11
N ALA A 904 0.83 5.62 -23.26
CA ALA A 904 1.48 5.86 -24.55
C ALA A 904 1.21 7.29 -25.03
N ASN A 905 2.21 7.99 -25.56
CA ASN A 905 2.04 9.34 -26.07
C ASN A 905 2.65 9.50 -27.48
N PRO A 906 1.84 9.56 -28.56
CA PRO A 906 0.37 9.44 -28.57
C PRO A 906 -0.13 8.03 -28.18
N PRO A 907 -1.43 7.87 -27.84
CA PRO A 907 -2.06 6.56 -27.79
C PRO A 907 -1.83 5.79 -29.09
N ARG A 908 -1.61 4.47 -29.01
CA ARG A 908 -1.38 3.64 -30.20
C ARG A 908 -2.66 3.42 -31.03
N VAL A 909 -3.84 3.63 -30.42
CA VAL A 909 -5.14 3.59 -31.08
C VAL A 909 -5.85 4.94 -30.89
N PRO A 910 -6.12 5.71 -31.96
CA PRO A 910 -6.86 6.96 -31.86
C PRO A 910 -8.36 6.73 -31.66
N VAL A 911 -9.06 7.72 -31.10
CA VAL A 911 -10.53 7.72 -31.01
C VAL A 911 -11.19 7.66 -32.39
N PRO A 912 -12.41 7.08 -32.53
CA PRO A 912 -13.01 6.78 -33.84
C PRO A 912 -13.08 7.98 -34.80
N TRP A 913 -13.40 9.17 -34.28
CA TRP A 913 -13.56 10.40 -35.07
C TRP A 913 -12.24 11.05 -35.50
N ARG A 914 -11.10 10.61 -34.94
CA ARG A 914 -9.75 11.05 -35.32
C ARG A 914 -8.94 9.98 -36.05
N MET A 915 -9.53 8.82 -36.34
CA MET A 915 -8.91 7.86 -37.25
C MET A 915 -8.84 8.46 -38.65
N GLU A 916 -7.66 8.50 -39.26
CA GLU A 916 -7.53 8.91 -40.65
C GLU A 916 -8.39 7.98 -41.53
N ARG A 917 -9.13 8.56 -42.50
CA ARG A 917 -9.74 7.75 -43.57
C ARG A 917 -8.61 6.95 -44.22
N PRO A 918 -8.71 5.62 -44.39
CA PRO A 918 -7.63 4.83 -44.97
C PRO A 918 -7.24 5.42 -46.33
N ARG A 919 -6.07 6.06 -46.41
CA ARG A 919 -5.43 6.33 -47.69
C ARG A 919 -4.86 5.01 -48.18
N ALA A 920 -5.15 4.68 -49.43
CA ALA A 920 -4.54 3.54 -50.11
C ALA A 920 -3.02 3.56 -49.89
N ALA A 921 -2.48 2.39 -49.52
CA ALA A 921 -1.14 2.20 -49.01
C ALA A 921 -0.03 2.83 -49.87
N GLU A 922 0.78 3.70 -49.25
CA GLU A 922 2.16 3.97 -49.67
C GLU A 922 3.04 4.00 -48.42
N ALA A 923 4.02 3.09 -48.36
CA ALA A 923 5.08 3.10 -47.35
C ALA A 923 6.13 4.14 -47.72
N PRO A 924 6.63 4.95 -46.75
CA PRO A 924 8.05 5.28 -46.83
C PRO A 924 8.78 5.47 -45.50
N SER A 925 10.04 5.01 -45.57
CA SER A 925 11.22 5.33 -44.79
C SER A 925 11.35 6.75 -44.22
N LYS A 926 12.01 6.90 -43.05
CA LYS A 926 13.37 7.46 -42.93
C LYS A 926 13.91 7.49 -41.49
N ARG A 927 15.16 7.01 -41.38
CA ARG A 927 16.26 7.23 -40.41
C ARG A 927 15.99 8.08 -39.16
N VAL A 928 16.31 7.50 -37.99
CA VAL A 928 16.48 8.19 -36.71
C VAL A 928 17.94 8.00 -36.23
N LYS A 929 18.51 9.05 -35.61
CA LYS A 929 19.88 9.11 -35.07
C LYS A 929 20.02 8.28 -33.77
N PRO A 930 21.24 7.82 -33.42
CA PRO A 930 21.46 6.98 -32.24
C PRO A 930 21.29 7.77 -30.93
N ALA A 931 20.74 7.10 -29.92
CA ALA A 931 20.60 7.59 -28.55
C ALA A 931 21.94 7.54 -27.79
N PRO A 932 22.14 8.39 -26.76
CA PRO A 932 23.33 8.35 -25.91
C PRO A 932 23.31 7.14 -24.95
N PRO A 933 24.46 6.67 -24.45
CA PRO A 933 24.55 5.45 -23.64
C PRO A 933 24.01 5.65 -22.21
N PRO A 934 23.48 4.59 -21.57
CA PRO A 934 23.01 4.61 -20.18
C PRO A 934 24.19 4.55 -19.17
N PRO A 935 23.98 5.00 -17.91
CA PRO A 935 24.99 4.93 -16.84
C PRO A 935 25.15 3.49 -16.28
N PRO A 936 26.27 3.18 -15.60
CA PRO A 936 26.58 1.83 -15.11
C PRO A 936 25.86 1.43 -13.81
N TRP A 937 25.72 0.11 -13.59
CA TRP A 937 24.98 -0.58 -12.51
C TRP A 937 25.85 -0.97 -11.28
N SER A 938 25.25 -1.08 -10.08
CA SER A 938 25.69 -1.82 -8.87
C SER A 938 24.44 -2.34 -8.12
N GLU A 939 24.37 -3.37 -7.26
CA GLU A 939 25.23 -4.43 -6.70
C GLU A 939 24.32 -5.62 -6.20
N ALA A 940 24.87 -6.82 -5.95
CA ALA A 940 24.15 -8.11 -5.69
C ALA A 940 23.51 -8.29 -4.27
N PRO A 941 22.54 -9.23 -4.07
CA PRO A 941 21.91 -9.47 -2.76
C PRO A 941 22.85 -10.12 -1.72
N PRO A 942 22.62 -9.87 -0.40
CA PRO A 942 23.41 -10.44 0.67
C PRO A 942 23.11 -11.92 0.98
N PRO A 943 24.05 -12.66 1.62
CA PRO A 943 23.90 -14.09 1.95
C PRO A 943 22.84 -14.36 3.05
N PRO A 944 22.31 -15.61 3.15
CA PRO A 944 21.31 -15.99 4.16
C PRO A 944 21.85 -15.88 5.59
N SER A 945 20.98 -15.42 6.50
CA SER A 945 21.31 -15.28 7.93
C SER A 945 21.47 -16.65 8.60
N PRO A 946 22.47 -16.84 9.50
CA PRO A 946 22.65 -18.10 10.23
C PRO A 946 21.49 -18.37 11.20
N ARG A 947 21.10 -19.64 11.36
CA ARG A 947 20.07 -20.07 12.33
C ARG A 947 20.52 -19.77 13.76
N VAL A 948 19.61 -19.27 14.60
CA VAL A 948 19.93 -18.76 15.94
C VAL A 948 19.26 -19.58 17.02
N GLN A 949 20.07 -20.26 17.83
CA GLN A 949 19.61 -20.99 19.02
C GLN A 949 19.93 -20.26 20.34
N ARG A 950 20.79 -19.23 20.31
CA ARG A 950 21.19 -18.47 21.50
C ARG A 950 21.06 -16.98 21.23
N PHE A 951 20.62 -16.23 22.24
CA PHE A 951 20.41 -14.79 22.13
C PHE A 951 21.64 -14.01 21.64
N ALA A 952 22.85 -14.43 22.04
CA ALA A 952 24.10 -13.78 21.66
C ALA A 952 24.43 -13.89 20.15
N ASP A 953 23.84 -14.87 19.46
CA ASP A 953 24.05 -15.09 18.02
C ASP A 953 23.08 -14.23 17.17
N LEU A 954 22.16 -13.49 17.80
CA LEU A 954 21.27 -12.55 17.11
C LEU A 954 22.06 -11.35 16.54
N PRO A 955 21.78 -10.93 15.29
CA PRO A 955 22.36 -9.71 14.72
C PRO A 955 22.10 -8.47 15.59
N PRO A 956 23.01 -7.48 15.58
CA PRO A 956 22.77 -6.22 16.26
C PRO A 956 21.53 -5.52 15.67
N GLU A 957 20.84 -4.72 16.48
CA GLU A 957 19.70 -3.91 16.00
C GLU A 957 20.13 -2.90 14.93
N VAL A 958 21.41 -2.49 14.97
CA VAL A 958 22.03 -1.55 14.03
C VAL A 958 23.39 -2.10 13.62
N SER A 959 23.58 -2.34 12.33
CA SER A 959 24.83 -2.81 11.73
C SER A 959 25.36 -1.77 10.73
N PRO A 960 26.52 -1.15 11.00
CA PRO A 960 27.18 -0.26 10.04
C PRO A 960 27.44 -0.94 8.69
N ASP A 961 27.77 -2.24 8.68
CA ASP A 961 28.02 -2.99 7.45
C ASP A 961 26.75 -3.13 6.60
N VAL A 962 25.60 -3.38 7.24
CA VAL A 962 24.30 -3.42 6.54
C VAL A 962 23.99 -2.04 5.96
N LEU A 963 24.24 -0.96 6.71
CA LEU A 963 24.01 0.40 6.24
C LEU A 963 24.89 0.76 5.04
N ARG A 964 26.20 0.44 5.06
CA ARG A 964 27.09 0.68 3.91
C ARG A 964 26.67 -0.11 2.68
N ARG A 965 26.33 -1.38 2.87
CA ARG A 965 25.99 -2.29 1.76
C ARG A 965 24.66 -1.93 1.13
N ARG A 966 23.68 -1.46 1.92
CA ARG A 966 22.33 -1.15 1.41
C ARG A 966 22.16 0.27 0.89
N TYR A 967 23.03 1.21 1.27
CA TYR A 967 22.84 2.63 0.99
C TYR A 967 24.12 3.26 0.43
N GLU A 968 24.09 3.56 -0.87
CA GLU A 968 25.24 4.14 -1.60
C GLU A 968 25.71 5.46 -0.99
N ASP A 969 24.80 6.29 -0.49
CA ASP A 969 25.11 7.56 0.19
C ASP A 969 25.87 7.39 1.51
N LEU A 970 25.88 6.16 2.05
CA LEU A 970 26.53 5.78 3.31
C LEU A 970 27.76 4.89 3.11
N ALA A 971 28.06 4.43 1.89
CA ALA A 971 29.06 3.40 1.61
C ALA A 971 30.48 3.76 2.12
N ASP A 972 30.90 5.02 1.97
CA ASP A 972 32.23 5.50 2.35
C ASP A 972 32.30 6.11 3.77
N ARG A 973 31.25 5.97 4.58
CA ARG A 973 31.17 6.58 5.91
C ARG A 973 31.72 5.65 7.00
N ASP A 974 32.30 6.24 8.04
CA ASP A 974 32.81 5.49 9.19
C ASP A 974 31.68 5.01 10.13
N ASP A 975 31.96 4.01 10.98
CA ASP A 975 30.95 3.40 11.86
C ASP A 975 30.29 4.43 12.79
N ALA A 976 31.05 5.40 13.28
CA ALA A 976 30.54 6.41 14.21
C ALA A 976 29.51 7.33 13.52
N PHE A 977 29.80 7.75 12.29
CA PHE A 977 28.87 8.48 11.46
C PHE A 977 27.63 7.64 11.16
N LEU A 978 27.79 6.37 10.78
CA LEU A 978 26.66 5.50 10.40
C LEU A 978 25.70 5.26 11.56
N LEU A 979 26.22 4.99 12.76
CA LEU A 979 25.41 4.83 13.96
C LEU A 979 24.70 6.14 14.32
N SER A 980 25.41 7.27 14.25
CA SER A 980 24.80 8.58 14.52
C SER A 980 23.75 8.95 13.48
N HIS A 981 23.99 8.67 12.20
CA HIS A 981 23.09 8.92 11.09
C HIS A 981 21.85 8.04 11.20
N TRP A 982 22.02 6.76 11.55
CA TRP A 982 20.90 5.87 11.81
C TRP A 982 19.98 6.40 12.92
N GLU A 983 20.53 6.82 14.06
CA GLU A 983 19.71 7.33 15.16
C GLU A 983 19.05 8.67 14.87
N SER A 984 19.69 9.53 14.08
CA SER A 984 19.17 10.87 13.77
C SER A 984 18.23 10.92 12.56
N HIS A 985 18.41 10.03 11.58
CA HIS A 985 17.71 10.07 10.29
C HIS A 985 17.23 8.67 9.87
N GLY A 986 18.13 7.68 9.82
CA GLY A 986 17.84 6.37 9.25
C GLY A 986 16.64 5.65 9.88
N ARG A 987 16.46 5.75 11.21
CA ARG A 987 15.32 5.18 11.95
C ARG A 987 13.99 5.84 11.58
N ALA A 988 13.98 7.14 11.30
CA ALA A 988 12.78 7.89 10.91
C ALA A 988 12.43 7.68 9.43
N GLU A 989 13.44 7.46 8.59
CA GLU A 989 13.30 7.15 7.16
C GLU A 989 12.89 5.68 6.90
N GLY A 990 12.89 4.84 7.94
CA GLY A 990 12.64 3.40 7.77
C GLY A 990 13.75 2.68 7.02
N ARG A 991 15.00 3.18 7.10
CA ARG A 991 16.14 2.45 6.55
C ARG A 991 16.29 1.09 7.25
N ILE A 992 17.01 0.16 6.66
CA ILE A 992 17.26 -1.17 7.20
C ILE A 992 18.66 -1.17 7.79
N ALA A 993 18.77 -1.16 9.12
CA ALA A 993 20.06 -1.28 9.81
C ALA A 993 20.40 -2.72 10.24
N ALA A 994 19.44 -3.63 10.16
CA ALA A 994 19.65 -5.06 10.36
C ALA A 994 18.74 -5.81 9.39
N ASP A 995 19.28 -6.72 8.59
CA ASP A 995 18.50 -7.44 7.57
C ASP A 995 17.30 -8.19 8.17
N VAL A 996 17.46 -8.67 9.41
CA VAL A 996 16.43 -9.38 10.19
C VAL A 996 15.29 -8.50 10.68
N ALA A 997 15.30 -7.20 10.37
CA ALA A 997 14.13 -6.34 10.49
C ALA A 997 13.03 -6.69 9.48
N LEU A 998 13.36 -7.47 8.44
CA LEU A 998 12.42 -8.00 7.45
C LEU A 998 11.88 -9.37 7.89
N ARG A 999 10.55 -9.58 7.82
CA ARG A 999 9.87 -10.82 8.23
C ARG A 999 10.46 -12.06 7.57
N GLU A 1000 10.73 -11.94 6.28
CA GLU A 1000 11.29 -12.97 5.41
C GLU A 1000 12.69 -13.42 5.83
N LEU A 1001 13.43 -12.58 6.57
CA LEU A 1001 14.75 -12.90 7.11
C LEU A 1001 14.73 -13.17 8.61
N PHE A 1002 13.66 -12.80 9.31
CA PHE A 1002 13.46 -13.04 10.75
C PHE A 1002 12.98 -14.47 11.05
N LEU A 1003 11.94 -14.95 10.34
CA LEU A 1003 11.37 -16.29 10.60
C LEU A 1003 12.36 -17.44 10.37
N PRO A 1004 13.20 -17.44 9.31
CA PRO A 1004 14.17 -18.52 9.09
C PRO A 1004 15.28 -18.61 10.15
N MET A 1005 15.40 -17.62 11.05
CA MET A 1005 16.34 -17.69 12.16
C MET A 1005 15.92 -18.68 13.24
N ILE A 1006 14.63 -18.98 13.36
CA ILE A 1006 14.10 -19.96 14.30
C ILE A 1006 14.46 -21.36 13.78
N ASP A 1007 15.14 -22.15 14.61
CA ASP A 1007 15.56 -23.49 14.21
C ASP A 1007 14.35 -24.40 13.95
N PRO A 1008 14.20 -24.97 12.75
CA PRO A 1008 13.05 -25.82 12.41
C PRO A 1008 12.95 -27.10 13.24
N ASP A 1009 14.04 -27.56 13.86
CA ASP A 1009 14.05 -28.73 14.74
C ASP A 1009 13.74 -28.40 16.21
N ALA A 1010 13.64 -27.11 16.56
CA ALA A 1010 13.31 -26.65 17.90
C ALA A 1010 11.93 -27.12 18.37
N ARG A 1011 11.80 -27.43 19.66
CA ARG A 1011 10.51 -27.56 20.32
C ARG A 1011 9.87 -26.17 20.38
N LEU A 1012 8.90 -25.92 19.52
CA LEU A 1012 8.31 -24.62 19.32
C LEU A 1012 6.87 -24.58 19.82
N LEU A 1013 6.51 -23.53 20.53
CA LEU A 1013 5.12 -23.15 20.77
C LEU A 1013 4.75 -21.94 19.93
N GLU A 1014 3.75 -22.09 19.05
CA GLU A 1014 3.15 -21.00 18.30
C GLU A 1014 1.84 -20.54 18.97
N ILE A 1015 1.74 -19.25 19.26
CA ILE A 1015 0.57 -18.61 19.88
C ILE A 1015 -0.22 -17.85 18.82
N GLY A 1016 -1.52 -18.14 18.73
CA GLY A 1016 -2.42 -17.53 17.76
C GLY A 1016 -2.06 -17.89 16.32
N PRO A 1017 -1.95 -19.18 15.96
CA PRO A 1017 -1.67 -19.59 14.58
C PRO A 1017 -2.78 -19.18 13.60
N TYR A 1018 -3.97 -18.84 14.12
CA TYR A 1018 -5.16 -18.52 13.34
C TYR A 1018 -5.38 -19.58 12.24
N PHE A 1019 -5.56 -19.17 10.98
CA PHE A 1019 -5.71 -20.10 9.85
C PHE A 1019 -4.39 -20.52 9.20
N THR A 1020 -3.30 -19.77 9.42
CA THR A 1020 -2.03 -19.94 8.69
C THR A 1020 -0.87 -19.99 9.69
N PRO A 1021 -0.61 -21.15 10.32
CA PRO A 1021 0.50 -21.26 11.26
C PRO A 1021 1.82 -21.00 10.54
N ALA A 1022 2.68 -20.20 11.15
CA ALA A 1022 4.02 -19.86 10.64
C ALA A 1022 4.95 -21.08 10.67
N PHE A 1023 4.71 -22.05 11.56
CA PHE A 1023 5.52 -23.24 11.70
C PHE A 1023 4.65 -24.50 11.66
N LYS A 1024 5.12 -25.55 11.00
CA LYS A 1024 4.48 -26.87 10.95
C LYS A 1024 5.54 -27.94 11.18
N GLY A 1025 5.23 -28.94 12.00
CA GLY A 1025 6.14 -30.06 12.24
C GLY A 1025 5.86 -30.83 13.52
N PRO A 1026 6.50 -32.00 13.70
CA PRO A 1026 6.26 -32.88 14.85
C PRO A 1026 6.65 -32.25 16.20
N ASN A 1027 7.54 -31.25 16.18
CA ASN A 1027 8.03 -30.53 17.36
C ASN A 1027 7.28 -29.21 17.63
N VAL A 1028 6.28 -28.87 16.81
CA VAL A 1028 5.48 -27.64 16.97
C VAL A 1028 4.22 -27.94 17.78
N ARG A 1029 3.89 -27.05 18.72
CA ARG A 1029 2.64 -27.05 19.48
C ARG A 1029 1.94 -25.72 19.29
N TYR A 1030 0.63 -25.72 19.41
CA TYR A 1030 -0.21 -24.56 19.09
C TYR A 1030 -1.09 -24.18 20.27
N LEU A 1031 -1.24 -22.87 20.46
CA LEU A 1031 -2.14 -22.28 21.42
C LEU A 1031 -3.09 -21.30 20.74
N ASP A 1032 -4.39 -21.49 20.92
CA ASP A 1032 -5.41 -20.58 20.40
C ASP A 1032 -6.64 -20.61 21.32
N VAL A 1033 -7.41 -19.51 21.37
CA VAL A 1033 -8.67 -19.47 22.14
C VAL A 1033 -9.76 -20.36 21.53
N PHE A 1034 -9.62 -20.67 20.24
CA PHE A 1034 -10.48 -21.58 19.52
C PHE A 1034 -9.84 -22.96 19.38
N ASP A 1035 -10.63 -24.02 19.49
CA ASP A 1035 -10.15 -25.35 19.15
C ASP A 1035 -9.97 -25.51 17.62
N ALA A 1036 -9.27 -26.58 17.22
CA ALA A 1036 -8.95 -26.81 15.81
C ALA A 1036 -10.19 -26.98 14.91
N GLU A 1037 -11.33 -27.43 15.46
CA GLU A 1037 -12.58 -27.56 14.71
C GLU A 1037 -13.26 -26.20 14.51
N SER A 1038 -13.23 -25.36 15.56
CA SER A 1038 -13.73 -23.99 15.53
C SER A 1038 -12.90 -23.12 14.59
N LEU A 1039 -11.57 -23.19 14.65
CA LEU A 1039 -10.68 -22.50 13.69
C LEU A 1039 -10.94 -22.95 12.27
N ARG A 1040 -11.15 -24.25 12.03
CA ARG A 1040 -11.55 -24.77 10.71
C ARG A 1040 -12.90 -24.23 10.24
N THR A 1041 -13.84 -24.11 11.16
CA THR A 1041 -15.16 -23.54 10.90
C THR A 1041 -15.07 -22.05 10.56
N PHE A 1042 -14.26 -21.29 11.30
CA PHE A 1042 -14.00 -19.88 11.03
C PHE A 1042 -13.22 -19.68 9.74
N ALA A 1043 -12.20 -20.51 9.47
CA ALA A 1043 -11.48 -20.50 8.20
C ALA A 1043 -12.44 -20.71 7.03
N ALA A 1044 -13.32 -21.71 7.13
CA ALA A 1044 -14.35 -21.96 6.12
C ALA A 1044 -15.34 -20.79 5.97
N ALA A 1045 -15.71 -20.13 7.08
CA ALA A 1045 -16.61 -18.97 7.07
C ALA A 1045 -15.95 -17.71 6.49
N GLU A 1046 -14.65 -17.51 6.73
CA GLU A 1046 -13.86 -16.37 6.26
C GLU A 1046 -13.22 -16.61 4.89
N GLY A 1047 -13.36 -17.82 4.32
CA GLY A 1047 -12.85 -18.17 3.00
C GLY A 1047 -11.38 -18.61 2.97
N ALA A 1048 -10.75 -18.81 4.13
CA ALA A 1048 -9.43 -19.40 4.28
C ALA A 1048 -9.48 -20.93 4.23
N ASP A 1049 -8.35 -21.58 3.91
CA ASP A 1049 -8.25 -23.05 3.86
C ASP A 1049 -8.39 -23.66 5.26
N PRO A 1050 -9.47 -24.42 5.57
CA PRO A 1050 -9.60 -25.10 6.85
C PRO A 1050 -8.48 -26.14 7.08
N GLU A 1051 -7.96 -26.75 6.02
CA GLU A 1051 -6.82 -27.68 6.13
C GLU A 1051 -5.49 -26.95 6.33
N GLY A 1052 -5.48 -25.62 6.15
CA GLY A 1052 -4.38 -24.73 6.50
C GLY A 1052 -4.19 -24.61 8.01
N CYS A 1053 -5.28 -24.70 8.77
CA CYS A 1053 -5.29 -24.62 10.23
C CYS A 1053 -4.47 -25.75 10.87
N PRO A 1054 -3.93 -25.54 12.08
CA PRO A 1054 -3.35 -26.63 12.85
C PRO A 1054 -4.30 -27.81 12.99
N ALA A 1055 -3.81 -29.02 12.72
CA ALA A 1055 -4.60 -30.25 12.88
C ALA A 1055 -5.13 -30.42 14.31
N GLU A 1056 -4.36 -29.93 15.28
CA GLU A 1056 -4.67 -29.92 16.71
C GLU A 1056 -4.21 -28.59 17.33
N ILE A 1057 -5.08 -27.98 18.14
CA ILE A 1057 -4.70 -26.92 19.07
C ILE A 1057 -4.45 -27.58 20.42
N HIS A 1058 -3.22 -27.50 20.89
CA HIS A 1058 -2.74 -28.26 22.03
C HIS A 1058 -3.09 -27.58 23.36
N TYR A 1059 -3.31 -26.27 23.32
CA TYR A 1059 -3.67 -25.45 24.48
C TYR A 1059 -4.80 -24.49 24.08
N THR A 1060 -5.91 -24.51 24.82
CA THR A 1060 -7.12 -23.70 24.52
C THR A 1060 -7.60 -22.84 25.67
N ARG A 1061 -7.08 -23.07 26.89
CA ARG A 1061 -7.46 -22.28 28.09
C ARG A 1061 -6.42 -21.23 28.48
N GLY A 1062 -5.64 -20.80 27.49
CA GLY A 1062 -4.62 -19.76 27.63
C GLY A 1062 -3.22 -20.28 27.94
N LEU A 1063 -2.23 -19.39 27.88
CA LEU A 1063 -0.80 -19.70 27.87
C LEU A 1063 -0.28 -20.34 29.16
N GLY A 1064 -1.02 -20.21 30.26
CA GLY A 1064 -0.75 -20.92 31.50
C GLY A 1064 -0.79 -22.45 31.38
N GLU A 1065 -1.51 -23.03 30.40
CA GLU A 1065 -1.52 -24.49 30.18
C GLU A 1065 -0.17 -25.04 29.70
N ALA A 1066 0.64 -24.20 29.05
CA ALA A 1066 1.94 -24.58 28.52
C ALA A 1066 3.08 -24.43 29.54
N ALA A 1067 2.80 -24.00 30.77
CA ALA A 1067 3.81 -23.79 31.80
C ALA A 1067 4.57 -25.09 32.14
N GLY A 1068 5.90 -25.05 32.08
CA GLY A 1068 6.77 -26.21 32.34
C GLY A 1068 6.86 -27.22 31.18
N ALA A 1069 6.39 -26.87 29.97
CA ALA A 1069 6.52 -27.70 28.78
C ALA A 1069 7.94 -27.71 28.17
N ASP A 1070 8.81 -26.81 28.65
CA ASP A 1070 10.23 -26.65 28.28
C ASP A 1070 10.42 -26.54 26.75
N PHE A 1071 9.78 -25.53 26.14
CA PHE A 1071 9.96 -25.20 24.72
C PHE A 1071 11.31 -24.50 24.48
N ASP A 1072 11.96 -24.83 23.38
CA ASP A 1072 13.18 -24.16 22.92
C ASP A 1072 12.88 -22.73 22.43
N ALA A 1073 11.72 -22.56 21.78
CA ALA A 1073 11.23 -21.28 21.30
C ALA A 1073 9.72 -21.13 21.53
N VAL A 1074 9.29 -19.90 21.74
CA VAL A 1074 7.89 -19.48 21.65
C VAL A 1074 7.83 -18.47 20.53
N PHE A 1075 6.76 -18.49 19.73
CA PHE A 1075 6.55 -17.56 18.64
C PHE A 1075 5.13 -17.01 18.69
N SER A 1076 4.99 -15.72 18.39
CA SER A 1076 3.69 -15.10 18.17
C SER A 1076 3.79 -13.99 17.12
N SER A 1077 2.86 -13.99 16.17
CA SER A 1077 2.71 -12.93 15.18
C SER A 1077 1.36 -12.27 15.35
N HIS A 1078 1.33 -10.95 15.51
CA HIS A 1078 0.10 -10.17 15.70
C HIS A 1078 -0.81 -10.74 16.81
N ALA A 1079 -0.22 -11.06 17.96
CA ALA A 1079 -0.94 -11.64 19.09
C ALA A 1079 -0.76 -10.86 20.40
N ILE A 1080 0.40 -10.24 20.62
CA ILE A 1080 0.70 -9.58 21.89
C ILE A 1080 -0.18 -8.35 22.10
N GLU A 1081 -0.49 -7.63 21.02
CA GLU A 1081 -1.33 -6.44 20.97
C GLU A 1081 -2.78 -6.72 21.35
N HIS A 1082 -3.25 -7.96 21.18
CA HIS A 1082 -4.61 -8.40 21.51
C HIS A 1082 -4.78 -8.86 22.97
N GLN A 1083 -3.68 -8.97 23.73
CA GLN A 1083 -3.71 -9.53 25.07
C GLN A 1083 -4.28 -8.54 26.09
N PRO A 1084 -5.30 -8.89 26.87
CA PRO A 1084 -5.84 -8.01 27.90
C PRO A 1084 -4.86 -7.66 29.03
N ASP A 1085 -3.87 -8.54 29.29
CA ASP A 1085 -2.84 -8.39 30.31
C ASP A 1085 -1.48 -8.84 29.74
N LEU A 1086 -0.70 -7.86 29.27
CA LEU A 1086 0.60 -8.11 28.65
C LEU A 1086 1.64 -8.67 29.64
N VAL A 1087 1.58 -8.29 30.91
CA VAL A 1087 2.56 -8.78 31.91
C VAL A 1087 2.35 -10.27 32.16
N THR A 1088 1.11 -10.66 32.42
CA THR A 1088 0.78 -12.07 32.64
C THR A 1088 1.06 -12.90 31.40
N HIS A 1089 0.78 -12.38 30.20
CA HIS A 1089 1.15 -13.03 28.94
C HIS A 1089 2.65 -13.29 28.84
N LEU A 1090 3.49 -12.28 29.07
CA LEU A 1090 4.95 -12.41 29.03
C LEU A 1090 5.48 -13.39 30.09
N GLN A 1091 4.92 -13.37 31.31
CA GLN A 1091 5.27 -14.33 32.36
C GLN A 1091 4.91 -15.78 31.96
N GLN A 1092 3.75 -15.98 31.34
CA GLN A 1092 3.31 -17.29 30.89
C GLN A 1092 4.10 -17.79 29.68
N ALA A 1093 4.42 -16.90 28.73
CA ALA A 1093 5.29 -17.21 27.59
C ALA A 1093 6.66 -17.67 28.08
N ALA A 1094 7.22 -16.95 29.06
CA ALA A 1094 8.45 -17.38 29.67
C ALA A 1094 8.27 -18.72 30.38
N ALA A 1095 7.24 -18.93 31.20
CA ALA A 1095 7.02 -20.20 31.91
C ALA A 1095 6.90 -21.42 30.97
N ALA A 1096 6.51 -21.22 29.71
CA ALA A 1096 6.46 -22.25 28.68
C ALA A 1096 7.84 -22.59 28.08
N LEU A 1097 8.77 -21.62 28.03
CA LEU A 1097 10.13 -21.81 27.54
C LEU A 1097 10.97 -22.70 28.48
N LYS A 1098 12.06 -23.28 27.99
CA LYS A 1098 13.15 -23.78 28.84
C LYS A 1098 14.07 -22.62 29.27
N PRO A 1099 14.92 -22.80 30.29
CA PRO A 1099 15.94 -21.80 30.58
C PRO A 1099 16.88 -21.58 29.38
N GLY A 1100 17.15 -20.32 29.05
CA GLY A 1100 17.88 -19.92 27.84
C GLY A 1100 17.08 -19.95 26.53
N GLY A 1101 15.80 -20.35 26.56
CA GLY A 1101 14.90 -20.34 25.41
C GLY A 1101 14.50 -18.93 24.94
N LEU A 1102 14.04 -18.80 23.70
CA LEU A 1102 13.78 -17.51 23.07
C LEU A 1102 12.29 -17.30 22.74
N TYR A 1103 11.74 -16.14 23.09
CA TYR A 1103 10.41 -15.70 22.66
C TYR A 1103 10.55 -14.73 21.48
N TRP A 1104 10.04 -15.14 20.32
CA TRP A 1104 10.06 -14.41 19.05
C TRP A 1104 8.70 -13.75 18.79
N ILE A 1105 8.73 -12.47 18.48
CA ILE A 1105 7.53 -11.62 18.40
C ILE A 1105 7.57 -10.85 17.09
N ILE A 1106 6.45 -10.88 16.36
CA ILE A 1106 6.14 -9.93 15.29
C ILE A 1106 4.95 -9.09 15.75
N CYS A 1107 5.13 -7.78 15.76
CA CYS A 1107 4.17 -6.83 16.30
C CYS A 1107 3.86 -5.74 15.27
N PRO A 1108 2.59 -5.32 15.13
CA PRO A 1108 2.28 -4.16 14.30
C PRO A 1108 2.90 -2.91 14.91
N ASP A 1109 3.53 -2.08 14.07
CA ASP A 1109 3.94 -0.74 14.42
C ASP A 1109 2.75 0.18 14.25
N LYS A 1110 2.26 0.72 15.37
CA LYS A 1110 1.10 1.60 15.36
C LYS A 1110 1.25 2.82 14.48
N ARG A 1111 2.45 3.19 14.03
CA ARG A 1111 2.66 4.32 13.11
C ARG A 1111 2.24 3.99 11.69
N PHE A 1112 2.26 2.71 11.34
CA PHE A 1112 2.19 2.22 9.97
C PHE A 1112 1.10 1.16 9.76
N CYS A 1113 0.13 1.10 10.67
CA CYS A 1113 -1.08 0.28 10.55
C CYS A 1113 -2.31 1.10 11.01
N PHE A 1114 -3.47 0.45 11.00
CA PHE A 1114 -4.75 1.05 11.40
C PHE A 1114 -4.81 1.57 12.86
N ASP A 1115 -3.79 1.32 13.69
CA ASP A 1115 -3.61 1.94 15.03
C ASP A 1115 -3.07 3.37 15.01
N GLN A 1116 -2.77 3.95 13.84
CA GLN A 1116 -2.12 5.26 13.68
C GLN A 1116 -2.65 6.33 14.62
N LYS A 1117 -3.97 6.49 14.68
CA LYS A 1117 -4.61 7.56 15.43
C LYS A 1117 -4.76 7.31 16.92
N ARG A 1118 -4.50 6.08 17.38
CA ARG A 1118 -4.56 5.73 18.80
C ARG A 1118 -3.30 6.18 19.51
N PRO A 1119 -3.34 6.58 20.79
CA PRO A 1119 -2.14 6.92 21.54
C PRO A 1119 -1.27 5.67 21.76
N ALA A 1120 0.05 5.84 21.71
CA ALA A 1120 0.98 4.77 22.04
C ALA A 1120 0.80 4.31 23.49
N SER A 1121 0.88 3.00 23.71
CA SER A 1121 0.73 2.43 25.05
C SER A 1121 1.86 2.85 25.97
N THR A 1122 1.53 3.05 27.24
CA THR A 1122 2.49 3.38 28.30
C THR A 1122 2.69 2.19 29.24
N ILE A 1123 3.77 2.22 30.02
CA ILE A 1123 3.98 1.22 31.08
C ILE A 1123 2.85 1.26 32.12
N ALA A 1124 2.23 2.42 32.36
CA ALA A 1124 1.08 2.53 33.26
C ALA A 1124 -0.13 1.76 32.71
N ASP A 1125 -0.42 1.89 31.41
CA ASP A 1125 -1.51 1.13 30.77
C ASP A 1125 -1.29 -0.39 30.93
N VAL A 1126 -0.04 -0.84 30.76
CA VAL A 1126 0.37 -2.25 30.91
C VAL A 1126 0.20 -2.74 32.35
N LEU A 1127 0.62 -1.94 33.35
CA LEU A 1127 0.50 -2.30 34.76
C LEU A 1127 -0.95 -2.27 35.26
N ASP A 1128 -1.75 -1.29 34.83
CA ASP A 1128 -3.17 -1.15 35.17
C ASP A 1128 -4.04 -2.26 34.56
N ALA A 1129 -3.52 -2.95 33.54
CA ALA A 1129 -4.19 -4.07 32.92
C ALA A 1129 -3.91 -5.42 33.58
N ARG A 1130 -3.05 -5.46 34.60
CA ARG A 1130 -2.76 -6.69 35.33
C ARG A 1130 -4.02 -7.31 35.93
N GLY A 1131 -4.20 -8.60 35.70
CA GLY A 1131 -5.37 -9.36 36.12
C GLY A 1131 -6.62 -9.13 35.25
N ARG A 1132 -6.53 -8.37 34.15
CA ARG A 1132 -7.63 -8.30 33.18
C ARG A 1132 -7.68 -9.59 32.37
N THR A 1133 -8.90 -10.07 32.18
CA THR A 1133 -9.19 -11.26 31.37
C THR A 1133 -9.84 -10.90 30.03
N ARG A 1134 -10.11 -9.61 29.78
CA ARG A 1134 -10.78 -9.10 28.58
C ARG A 1134 -10.41 -7.65 28.28
N ASN A 1135 -10.52 -7.30 27.01
CA ASN A 1135 -10.34 -5.93 26.54
C ASN A 1135 -11.41 -5.00 27.13
N THR A 1136 -11.04 -3.75 27.40
CA THR A 1136 -11.96 -2.79 28.01
C THR A 1136 -12.90 -2.19 26.96
N ARG A 1137 -14.03 -1.62 27.41
CA ARG A 1137 -14.91 -0.84 26.53
C ARG A 1137 -14.15 0.25 25.78
N ARG A 1138 -13.15 0.84 26.44
CA ARG A 1138 -12.27 1.84 25.82
C ARG A 1138 -11.47 1.25 24.67
N ASN A 1139 -10.90 0.05 24.82
CA ASN A 1139 -10.16 -0.59 23.72
C ASN A 1139 -11.05 -0.81 22.49
N VAL A 1140 -12.28 -1.27 22.70
CA VAL A 1140 -13.24 -1.51 21.62
C VAL A 1140 -13.67 -0.21 20.94
N ILE A 1141 -14.01 0.81 21.73
CA ILE A 1141 -14.40 2.13 21.20
C ILE A 1141 -13.22 2.79 20.47
N ASP A 1142 -12.05 2.85 21.10
CA ASP A 1142 -10.86 3.50 20.55
C ASP A 1142 -10.46 2.81 19.24
N GLN A 1143 -10.49 1.46 19.17
CA GLN A 1143 -10.26 0.75 17.91
C GLN A 1143 -11.26 1.15 16.85
N VAL A 1144 -12.57 0.95 17.08
CA VAL A 1144 -13.59 1.15 16.05
C VAL A 1144 -13.65 2.61 15.58
N VAL A 1145 -13.56 3.56 16.50
CA VAL A 1145 -13.72 4.99 16.19
C VAL A 1145 -12.47 5.54 15.52
N LEU A 1146 -11.29 5.21 16.04
CA LEU A 1146 -10.02 5.76 15.59
C LEU A 1146 -9.33 4.87 14.54
N MET A 1147 -9.97 3.81 14.06
CA MET A 1147 -9.43 2.91 13.04
C MET A 1147 -9.14 3.68 11.74
N ASP A 1148 -7.88 3.65 11.35
CA ASP A 1148 -7.43 4.13 10.04
C ASP A 1148 -7.45 3.00 9.01
N HIS A 1149 -7.07 3.26 7.76
CA HIS A 1149 -6.78 2.18 6.80
C HIS A 1149 -5.56 1.35 7.27
N ASN A 1150 -5.33 0.17 6.66
CA ASN A 1150 -4.18 -0.69 7.01
C ASN A 1150 -3.21 -0.82 5.83
N ASP A 1151 -2.80 0.31 5.26
CA ASP A 1151 -1.89 0.37 4.12
C ASP A 1151 -0.56 1.00 4.57
N PRO A 1152 0.49 0.18 4.81
CA PRO A 1152 1.76 0.70 5.31
C PRO A 1152 2.40 1.71 4.37
N VAL A 1153 2.28 1.55 3.05
CA VAL A 1153 2.89 2.46 2.07
C VAL A 1153 2.29 3.85 2.23
N ARG A 1154 0.96 3.92 2.32
CA ARG A 1154 0.24 5.16 2.58
C ARG A 1154 0.60 5.76 3.95
N HIS A 1155 0.71 4.93 5.00
CA HIS A 1155 1.10 5.45 6.31
C HIS A 1155 2.52 6.02 6.34
N TRP A 1156 3.49 5.39 5.66
CA TRP A 1156 4.85 5.92 5.52
C TRP A 1156 4.91 7.24 4.75
N GLN A 1157 3.93 7.48 3.86
CA GLN A 1157 3.74 8.73 3.13
C GLN A 1157 2.95 9.79 3.92
N GLY A 1158 2.52 9.47 5.14
CA GLY A 1158 1.70 10.37 5.97
C GLY A 1158 0.23 10.49 5.52
N ASP A 1159 -0.21 9.64 4.59
CA ASP A 1159 -1.60 9.54 4.16
C ASP A 1159 -2.38 8.69 5.16
N HIS A 1160 -3.41 9.31 5.76
CA HIS A 1160 -4.21 8.78 6.86
C HIS A 1160 -5.66 9.25 6.68
N ASP A 1161 -6.64 8.35 6.80
CA ASP A 1161 -8.05 8.64 6.51
C ASP A 1161 -8.64 9.64 7.52
N ASP A 1162 -9.49 10.58 7.12
CA ASP A 1162 -10.23 11.41 8.07
C ASP A 1162 -11.38 10.65 8.76
N VAL A 1163 -11.07 9.97 9.86
CA VAL A 1163 -12.03 9.21 10.67
C VAL A 1163 -13.10 10.08 11.37
N SER A 1164 -12.95 11.42 11.40
CA SER A 1164 -13.89 12.30 12.11
C SER A 1164 -15.27 12.36 11.46
N VAL A 1165 -15.34 12.12 10.14
CA VAL A 1165 -16.58 12.17 9.34
C VAL A 1165 -17.58 11.07 9.77
N LEU A 1166 -17.08 9.95 10.29
CA LEU A 1166 -17.86 8.76 10.66
C LEU A 1166 -17.86 8.47 12.16
N GLU A 1167 -17.25 9.36 12.98
CA GLU A 1167 -17.04 9.14 14.42
C GLU A 1167 -18.34 8.76 15.15
N ARG A 1168 -19.44 9.46 14.83
CA ARG A 1168 -20.74 9.20 15.46
C ARG A 1168 -21.30 7.82 15.12
N GLU A 1169 -21.18 7.39 13.87
CA GLU A 1169 -21.73 6.12 13.37
C GLU A 1169 -20.91 4.95 13.91
N ARG A 1170 -19.58 5.08 13.83
CA ARG A 1170 -18.62 4.13 14.40
C ARG A 1170 -18.79 3.98 15.91
N LEU A 1171 -18.96 5.08 16.64
CA LEU A 1171 -19.23 5.04 18.08
C LEU A 1171 -20.57 4.36 18.39
N THR A 1172 -21.61 4.64 17.59
CA THR A 1172 -22.92 4.00 17.77
C THR A 1172 -22.82 2.49 17.58
N TRP A 1173 -22.11 2.04 16.53
CA TRP A 1173 -21.85 0.62 16.31
C TRP A 1173 -21.03 0.00 17.45
N ALA A 1174 -19.96 0.66 17.90
CA ALA A 1174 -19.12 0.15 18.99
C ALA A 1174 -19.91 -0.05 20.29
N LEU A 1175 -20.79 0.90 20.62
CA LEU A 1175 -21.64 0.79 21.81
C LEU A 1175 -22.66 -0.35 21.69
N GLN A 1176 -23.30 -0.50 20.52
CA GLN A 1176 -24.20 -1.61 20.24
C GLN A 1176 -23.48 -2.96 20.32
N HIS A 1177 -22.29 -3.06 19.72
CA HIS A 1177 -21.48 -4.27 19.74
C HIS A 1177 -21.07 -4.67 21.16
N ILE A 1178 -20.67 -3.69 22.00
CA ILE A 1178 -20.37 -3.91 23.42
C ILE A 1178 -21.62 -4.38 24.17
N GLU A 1179 -22.79 -3.79 23.91
CA GLU A 1179 -24.05 -4.19 24.56
C GLU A 1179 -24.49 -5.61 24.15
N GLU A 1180 -24.37 -5.95 22.87
CA GLU A 1180 -24.72 -7.27 22.33
C GLU A 1180 -23.82 -8.38 22.86
N LYS A 1181 -22.51 -8.14 22.95
CA LYS A 1181 -21.52 -9.10 23.46
C LYS A 1181 -21.50 -9.18 24.99
N GLY A 1182 -21.98 -8.14 25.68
CA GLY A 1182 -22.11 -8.12 27.14
C GLY A 1182 -20.77 -8.34 27.87
N GLU A 1183 -20.62 -9.52 28.46
CA GLU A 1183 -19.43 -9.90 29.25
C GLU A 1183 -18.42 -10.74 28.45
N ASP A 1184 -18.74 -11.12 27.21
CA ASP A 1184 -17.91 -11.94 26.33
C ASP A 1184 -16.64 -11.20 25.87
N TYR A 1185 -15.61 -11.96 25.48
CA TYR A 1185 -14.38 -11.41 24.91
C TYR A 1185 -14.65 -10.75 23.54
N ILE A 1186 -14.06 -9.57 23.33
CA ILE A 1186 -14.08 -8.85 22.06
C ILE A 1186 -12.64 -8.66 21.63
N ASP A 1187 -12.31 -9.20 20.46
CA ASP A 1187 -10.96 -9.17 19.93
C ASP A 1187 -10.64 -7.80 19.32
N VAL A 1188 -9.71 -7.08 19.95
CA VAL A 1188 -9.24 -5.75 19.58
C VAL A 1188 -7.82 -5.54 20.14
N HIS A 1189 -7.07 -4.62 19.55
CA HIS A 1189 -5.77 -4.22 20.08
C HIS A 1189 -5.95 -3.49 21.42
N ALA A 1190 -5.41 -4.09 22.47
CA ALA A 1190 -5.18 -3.47 23.76
C ALA A 1190 -3.92 -2.59 23.77
N TRP A 1191 -2.92 -2.95 22.96
CA TRP A 1191 -1.61 -2.30 22.94
C TRP A 1191 -1.28 -1.70 21.58
N HIS A 1192 -0.90 -0.43 21.57
CA HIS A 1192 -0.48 0.29 20.37
C HIS A 1192 1.01 0.58 20.50
N LEU A 1193 1.82 -0.26 19.87
CA LEU A 1193 3.26 -0.32 20.10
C LEU A 1193 4.04 0.27 18.92
N THR A 1194 5.14 0.92 19.24
CA THR A 1194 6.22 1.23 18.30
C THR A 1194 7.50 0.57 18.81
N PRO A 1195 8.54 0.37 18.00
CA PRO A 1195 9.78 -0.22 18.48
C PRO A 1195 10.36 0.51 19.72
N PRO A 1196 10.45 1.87 19.78
CA PRO A 1196 10.91 2.56 20.99
C PRO A 1196 9.99 2.36 22.20
N VAL A 1197 8.67 2.25 21.99
CA VAL A 1197 7.69 2.03 23.07
C VAL A 1197 7.83 0.63 23.64
N LEU A 1198 7.96 -0.40 22.80
CA LEU A 1198 8.16 -1.77 23.26
C LEU A 1198 9.50 -1.90 23.99
N ARG A 1199 10.60 -1.34 23.46
CA ARG A 1199 11.91 -1.32 24.15
C ARG A 1199 11.78 -0.77 25.57
N ARG A 1200 11.13 0.39 25.72
CA ARG A 1200 10.94 1.02 27.03
C ARG A 1200 10.08 0.16 27.97
N ILE A 1201 8.97 -0.41 27.49
CA ILE A 1201 8.12 -1.28 28.29
C ILE A 1201 8.89 -2.52 28.74
N LEU A 1202 9.59 -3.20 27.83
CA LEU A 1202 10.39 -4.38 28.15
C LEU A 1202 11.51 -4.06 29.13
N SER A 1203 12.32 -3.02 28.87
CA SER A 1203 13.36 -2.56 29.81
C SER A 1203 12.79 -2.35 31.21
N THR A 1204 11.68 -1.61 31.35
CA THR A 1204 11.08 -1.35 32.66
C THR A 1204 10.52 -2.60 33.31
N LEU A 1205 9.85 -3.49 32.56
CA LEU A 1205 9.33 -4.74 33.13
C LEU A 1205 10.45 -5.68 33.58
N ILE A 1206 11.59 -5.69 32.88
CA ILE A 1206 12.78 -6.49 33.23
C ILE A 1206 13.50 -5.89 34.43
N GLU A 1207 13.72 -4.58 34.45
CA GLU A 1207 14.32 -3.85 35.59
C GLU A 1207 13.51 -4.01 36.87
N LEU A 1208 12.18 -4.11 36.76
CA LEU A 1208 11.28 -4.35 37.89
C LEU A 1208 11.09 -5.85 38.20
N GLU A 1209 11.82 -6.74 37.53
CA GLU A 1209 11.72 -8.20 37.67
C GLU A 1209 10.28 -8.73 37.51
N MET A 1210 9.46 -8.02 36.74
CA MET A 1210 8.05 -8.35 36.52
C MET A 1210 7.88 -9.41 35.44
N ILE A 1211 8.84 -9.55 34.54
CA ILE A 1211 8.89 -10.62 33.54
C ILE A 1211 10.26 -11.30 33.61
N PRO A 1212 10.33 -12.63 33.47
CA PRO A 1212 11.58 -13.40 33.67
C PRO A 1212 12.40 -13.50 32.37
N PHE A 1213 12.60 -12.36 31.71
CA PHE A 1213 13.49 -12.19 30.56
C PHE A 1213 14.60 -11.21 30.95
N LYS A 1214 15.87 -11.47 30.67
CA LYS A 1214 16.98 -10.51 30.98
C LYS A 1214 17.53 -9.76 29.78
N SER A 1215 17.25 -10.23 28.58
CA SER A 1215 17.79 -9.62 27.37
C SER A 1215 16.75 -9.65 26.27
N PHE A 1216 16.68 -8.58 25.51
CA PHE A 1216 15.81 -8.48 24.36
C PHE A 1216 16.46 -7.67 23.25
N ARG A 1217 16.02 -7.92 22.01
CA ARG A 1217 16.29 -7.08 20.85
C ARG A 1217 14.99 -6.67 20.22
N VAL A 1218 14.92 -5.44 19.73
CA VAL A 1218 13.81 -4.93 18.91
C VAL A 1218 14.40 -4.36 17.63
N TYR A 1219 14.00 -4.90 16.49
CA TYR A 1219 14.40 -4.41 15.17
C TYR A 1219 13.35 -3.43 14.68
N ASP A 1220 13.77 -2.27 14.17
CA ASP A 1220 12.84 -1.21 13.75
C ASP A 1220 12.10 -1.53 12.45
N THR A 1221 10.93 -0.94 12.31
CA THR A 1221 10.05 -1.07 11.15
C THR A 1221 10.70 -0.53 9.88
N PRO A 1222 10.92 -1.36 8.84
CA PRO A 1222 11.40 -0.89 7.55
C PRO A 1222 10.35 -0.03 6.82
N VAL A 1223 10.83 0.85 5.94
CA VAL A 1223 9.98 1.66 5.07
C VAL A 1223 9.01 0.78 4.30
N ASN A 1224 7.76 1.24 4.14
CA ASN A 1224 6.67 0.52 3.48
C ASN A 1224 6.22 -0.79 4.15
N ARG A 1225 6.70 -1.10 5.36
CA ARG A 1225 6.20 -2.21 6.19
C ARG A 1225 5.39 -1.67 7.38
N ASN A 1226 4.46 -2.48 7.90
CA ASN A 1226 3.60 -2.12 9.04
C ASN A 1226 4.00 -2.82 10.35
N GLU A 1227 5.04 -3.65 10.36
CA GLU A 1227 5.39 -4.51 11.50
C GLU A 1227 6.87 -4.44 11.84
N PHE A 1228 7.18 -4.73 13.09
CA PHE A 1228 8.52 -4.77 13.64
C PHE A 1228 8.75 -6.04 14.47
N MET A 1229 10.01 -6.39 14.64
CA MET A 1229 10.40 -7.70 15.16
C MET A 1229 11.03 -7.56 16.54
N ALA A 1230 10.77 -8.49 17.45
CA ALA A 1230 11.44 -8.54 18.74
C ALA A 1230 11.77 -9.97 19.17
N VAL A 1231 12.87 -10.13 19.90
CA VAL A 1231 13.27 -11.41 20.50
C VAL A 1231 13.62 -11.18 21.96
N LEU A 1232 13.06 -11.98 22.86
CA LEU A 1232 13.34 -11.95 24.30
C LEU A 1232 13.98 -13.27 24.72
N ALA A 1233 15.00 -13.24 25.57
CA ALA A 1233 15.67 -14.42 26.09
C ALA A 1233 15.22 -14.72 27.52
N ARG A 1234 14.68 -15.92 27.75
CA ARG A 1234 14.35 -16.40 29.08
C ARG A 1234 15.62 -16.69 29.85
N ASP A 1235 15.61 -16.34 31.11
CA ASP A 1235 16.71 -16.62 32.03
C ASP A 1235 17.01 -18.12 32.20
N ASP A 1236 18.30 -18.41 32.37
CA ASP A 1236 18.82 -19.72 32.81
C ASP A 1236 18.41 -20.06 34.26
#